data_AF-A0A2D4RWY6-F1
#
_entry.id   AF-A0A2D4RWY6-F1
#
_cell.length_a   1.000
_cell.length_b   1.000
_cell.length_c   1.000
_cell.angle_alpha   90.00
_cell.angle_beta   90.00
_cell.angle_gamma   90.00
#
_symmetry.space_group_name_H-M   'P 1'
#
loop_
_entity.id
_entity.type
_entity.pdbx_description
1 polymer ?
#
loop_
_entity_poly.entity_id
_entity_poly.type
_entity_poly.pdbx_seq_one_letter_code
_entity_poly.pdbx_strand_id
1 'polypeptide(L)'
;MLNVLTKLSSWMLIVLMIGLFLGSCQRESEGNSFRPLVKYYLDQEQTLQPRQLLQQPTMFNDWTPSEFNQMAWRHGNAWFFVEIPKKQTPSVLEFQTRNLIEFQAFLVIQGQAIQPLRPFTTTFSEHYSFQLSDPSAAVLILVKQQHGGTIQGFTLFEPEAFEDHHQLRILVVGLVMGLFLLSFLLTALVGMSQNQFWLLIVIINGLFGLLLEKKIYLLIGLSVGSEVYLKLFGIQLAVNSIAYLKIISHETGLAKIRFQNHIQNVLIISIVIFLVLGFLAFNQQSILHSVNNPFQFIVLGFILVHFYCVMALISIWRSRSHLQEFTVVFTIIYSLPMLSLLAVKGILPPIFDAWDGNYRAVIPLILSIILYKDRELQMRRLTHLLEIQHHNKDLFLARTSHELRTPLAGMIGMCESILEKKAGLTATLIRKLEVAVSSGWRMNQLIGDITDFTNMREGKLKLERHPTNFSQIFQTMLPLVNPAIERKQLNLKAQISDNLPKINVDENRIQQVLFNLINNAIKYTQVGEIRLEAKLTDSEVLVIIEDTGIGIPKAELKTIEKDYERATNVDNISGMGLGLSLSKHIIELHHGRLQISSRLGEGTLVSFTLPLVSGPEVLSLEEKNEQSPIDEAKVLETLPNHSEEQIFKGKAKVVIVDDEDLNVEIFINFLESLDLEIINYSNSSSMLENLTTDEPDLLILDLMMPDLDGYAAIEQIRSEYSSEELPILVVTANEQERLTHKSLTLGANDYLIKPVVALELRMRVKAQLNLHQRLQMQDLLTELEHQRISLIQEHGRMEKLFDTVDTALVVTDEQDRIILINQGFEKRSGLVGSELLQQHLDGFFQNAISNLPRPSVSQQILTSNDKEEWPCQLSVHSLDFAGKREWVWTLSEFSAAKNIADQSLDLKNEPQRLLDKSNPDIIRNDLSRLLELTANYYRLATGGTLAELGEQSGYWHITMNGSTPRAYMLERYLDPKRFPKKPNWAPIIKTCNWILENCEEQQPLKGEILQLKRSVEERII
;
A
#
# COMPACT_ATOMS: atom_id res chain seq x y z
N MET A 1 -12.17 -18.94 -8.52
CA MET A 1 -13.55 -18.46 -8.32
C MET A 1 -14.32 -18.22 -9.63
N LEU A 2 -13.80 -17.40 -10.57
CA LEU A 2 -14.52 -17.05 -11.80
C LEU A 2 -14.89 -18.25 -12.70
N ASN A 3 -14.00 -19.24 -12.81
CA ASN A 3 -14.24 -20.50 -13.54
C ASN A 3 -15.24 -21.45 -12.83
N VAL A 4 -15.39 -21.29 -11.52
CA VAL A 4 -16.32 -22.08 -10.70
C VAL A 4 -17.71 -21.45 -10.78
N LEU A 5 -17.80 -20.12 -10.75
CA LEU A 5 -19.03 -19.36 -10.97
C LEU A 5 -19.57 -19.52 -12.40
N THR A 6 -18.72 -19.55 -13.43
CA THR A 6 -19.18 -19.86 -14.80
C THR A 6 -19.70 -21.28 -14.89
N LYS A 7 -18.94 -22.27 -14.41
CA LYS A 7 -19.40 -23.66 -14.40
C LYS A 7 -20.69 -23.80 -13.60
N LEU A 8 -20.82 -23.17 -12.44
CA LEU A 8 -22.04 -23.17 -11.64
C LEU A 8 -23.20 -22.49 -12.38
N SER A 9 -22.98 -21.38 -13.08
CA SER A 9 -24.02 -20.72 -13.88
C SER A 9 -24.45 -21.57 -15.07
N SER A 10 -23.51 -22.23 -15.76
CA SER A 10 -23.81 -23.12 -16.88
C SER A 10 -24.51 -24.39 -16.38
N TRP A 11 -24.12 -24.93 -15.23
CA TRP A 11 -24.82 -26.05 -14.57
C TRP A 11 -26.21 -25.67 -14.07
N MET A 12 -26.37 -24.50 -13.41
CA MET A 12 -27.69 -24.00 -13.02
C MET A 12 -28.58 -23.79 -14.24
N LEU A 13 -28.03 -23.27 -15.33
CA LEU A 13 -28.79 -22.98 -16.55
C LEU A 13 -29.11 -24.25 -17.32
N ILE A 14 -28.24 -25.26 -17.30
CA ILE A 14 -28.55 -26.63 -17.77
C ILE A 14 -29.63 -27.26 -16.90
N VAL A 15 -29.57 -27.13 -15.57
CA VAL A 15 -30.59 -27.63 -14.65
C VAL A 15 -31.92 -26.89 -14.83
N LEU A 16 -31.89 -25.59 -15.12
CA LEU A 16 -33.08 -24.76 -15.36
C LEU A 16 -33.67 -25.05 -16.75
N MET A 17 -32.83 -25.30 -17.76
CA MET A 17 -33.24 -25.82 -19.07
C MET A 17 -33.84 -27.22 -18.95
N ILE A 18 -33.21 -28.11 -18.20
CA ILE A 18 -33.72 -29.46 -17.90
C ILE A 18 -35.04 -29.34 -17.13
N GLY A 19 -35.18 -28.40 -16.20
CA GLY A 19 -36.43 -28.12 -15.49
C GLY A 19 -37.54 -27.60 -16.40
N LEU A 20 -37.22 -26.71 -17.34
CA LEU A 20 -38.15 -26.24 -18.38
C LEU A 20 -38.50 -27.35 -19.39
N PHE A 21 -37.55 -28.22 -19.72
CA PHE A 21 -37.76 -29.39 -20.58
C PHE A 21 -38.63 -30.45 -19.90
N LEU A 22 -38.36 -30.75 -18.63
CA LEU A 22 -39.12 -31.70 -17.82
C LEU A 22 -40.53 -31.18 -17.52
N GLY A 23 -40.69 -29.87 -17.31
CA GLY A 23 -42.00 -29.23 -17.19
C GLY A 23 -42.83 -29.31 -18.48
N SER A 24 -42.19 -29.29 -19.64
CA SER A 24 -42.85 -29.48 -20.94
C SER A 24 -43.13 -30.96 -21.27
N CYS A 25 -42.39 -31.89 -20.64
CA CYS A 25 -42.68 -33.32 -20.65
C CYS A 25 -43.84 -33.72 -19.73
N GLN A 26 -44.48 -32.79 -19.00
CA GLN A 26 -45.71 -33.07 -18.23
C GLN A 26 -46.96 -33.29 -19.12
N ARG A 27 -46.79 -33.49 -20.43
CA ARG A 27 -47.89 -33.88 -21.34
C ARG A 27 -48.55 -35.22 -20.97
N GLU A 28 -47.98 -35.97 -20.02
CA GLU A 28 -48.54 -37.23 -19.51
C GLU A 28 -48.40 -37.33 -17.98
N SER A 29 -49.14 -36.53 -17.20
CA SER A 29 -49.50 -36.95 -15.84
C SER A 29 -50.80 -37.76 -15.91
N GLU A 30 -50.69 -39.07 -16.13
CA GLU A 30 -51.80 -40.02 -16.33
C GLU A 30 -52.75 -40.20 -15.12
N GLY A 31 -52.59 -39.44 -14.04
CA GLY A 31 -53.37 -39.64 -12.81
C GLY A 31 -54.83 -39.17 -12.88
N ASN A 32 -55.10 -37.98 -13.45
CA ASN A 32 -56.40 -37.29 -13.30
C ASN A 32 -56.98 -36.69 -14.62
N SER A 33 -56.39 -36.99 -15.78
CA SER A 33 -56.89 -36.52 -17.08
C SER A 33 -57.39 -37.69 -17.93
N PHE A 34 -58.54 -37.51 -18.60
CA PHE A 34 -59.12 -38.54 -19.47
C PHE A 34 -59.12 -38.07 -20.93
N ARG A 35 -58.74 -38.93 -21.88
CA ARG A 35 -58.92 -38.66 -23.32
C ARG A 35 -60.35 -39.05 -23.71
N PRO A 36 -61.22 -38.09 -24.07
CA PRO A 36 -62.60 -38.42 -24.46
C PRO A 36 -62.61 -39.14 -25.81
N LEU A 37 -63.70 -39.87 -26.10
CA LEU A 37 -63.91 -40.44 -27.42
C LEU A 37 -64.33 -39.30 -28.36
N VAL A 38 -63.57 -39.09 -29.43
CA VAL A 38 -63.77 -37.99 -30.37
C VAL A 38 -64.03 -38.54 -31.74
N LYS A 39 -65.10 -38.06 -32.36
CA LYS A 39 -65.42 -38.32 -33.75
C LYS A 39 -65.44 -37.02 -34.54
N TYR A 40 -65.21 -37.09 -35.85
CA TYR A 40 -65.18 -35.91 -36.72
C TYR A 40 -65.99 -36.11 -38.00
N TYR A 41 -66.44 -35.00 -38.58
CA TYR A 41 -67.08 -34.94 -39.89
C TYR A 41 -66.61 -33.70 -40.65
N LEU A 42 -66.35 -33.86 -41.96
CA LEU A 42 -65.90 -32.78 -42.85
C LEU A 42 -67.06 -32.34 -43.74
N ASP A 43 -67.60 -31.16 -43.45
CA ASP A 43 -68.62 -30.49 -44.26
C ASP A 43 -67.94 -29.67 -45.37
N GLN A 44 -67.75 -30.32 -46.52
CA GLN A 44 -67.11 -29.71 -47.70
C GLN A 44 -67.95 -28.60 -48.34
N GLU A 45 -69.28 -28.64 -48.18
CA GLU A 45 -70.20 -27.65 -48.75
C GLU A 45 -70.38 -26.43 -47.85
N GLN A 46 -69.96 -26.52 -46.58
CA GLN A 46 -70.06 -25.46 -45.56
C GLN A 46 -71.49 -24.99 -45.26
N THR A 47 -72.49 -25.81 -45.55
CA THR A 47 -73.92 -25.45 -45.47
C THR A 47 -74.60 -25.97 -44.20
N LEU A 48 -73.99 -26.92 -43.48
CA LEU A 48 -74.67 -27.65 -42.41
C LEU A 48 -74.74 -26.85 -41.11
N GLN A 49 -75.92 -26.87 -40.48
CA GLN A 49 -76.15 -26.26 -39.16
C GLN A 49 -76.00 -27.29 -38.02
N PRO A 50 -75.63 -26.85 -36.80
CA PRO A 50 -75.42 -27.75 -35.65
C PRO A 50 -76.58 -28.73 -35.39
N ARG A 51 -77.83 -28.28 -35.56
CA ARG A 51 -79.04 -29.10 -35.32
C ARG A 51 -79.23 -30.21 -36.35
N GLN A 52 -78.80 -30.02 -37.59
CA GLN A 52 -78.95 -31.01 -38.67
C GLN A 52 -77.97 -32.17 -38.50
N LEU A 53 -76.76 -31.88 -38.02
CA LEU A 53 -75.72 -32.89 -37.75
C LEU A 53 -76.10 -33.87 -36.63
N LEU A 54 -76.78 -33.39 -35.59
CA LEU A 54 -77.22 -34.24 -34.47
C LEU A 54 -78.32 -35.24 -34.85
N GLN A 55 -78.98 -35.06 -35.99
CA GLN A 55 -80.01 -35.98 -36.49
C GLN A 55 -79.44 -37.14 -37.32
N GLN A 56 -78.14 -37.11 -37.64
CA GLN A 56 -77.48 -38.10 -38.50
C GLN A 56 -76.12 -38.53 -37.90
N PRO A 57 -76.13 -39.27 -36.77
CA PRO A 57 -74.90 -39.64 -36.04
C PRO A 57 -73.97 -40.58 -36.81
N THR A 58 -74.44 -41.24 -37.87
CA THR A 58 -73.65 -42.14 -38.73
C THR A 58 -72.67 -41.40 -39.65
N MET A 59 -72.71 -40.07 -39.72
CA MET A 59 -71.79 -39.29 -40.55
C MET A 59 -70.41 -39.08 -39.90
N PHE A 60 -70.28 -39.31 -38.60
CA PHE A 60 -69.04 -39.07 -37.87
C PHE A 60 -68.09 -40.27 -37.92
N ASN A 61 -66.82 -40.03 -38.28
CA ASN A 61 -65.75 -41.02 -38.27
C ASN A 61 -64.88 -40.88 -37.01
N ASP A 62 -64.21 -41.95 -36.59
CA ASP A 62 -63.26 -41.89 -35.47
C ASP A 62 -62.09 -40.95 -35.79
N TRP A 63 -61.71 -40.12 -34.82
CA TRP A 63 -60.68 -39.10 -35.01
C TRP A 63 -59.31 -39.54 -34.49
N THR A 64 -58.26 -39.33 -35.29
CA THR A 64 -56.87 -39.36 -34.82
C THR A 64 -56.14 -38.04 -35.14
N PRO A 65 -55.17 -37.62 -34.29
CA PRO A 65 -54.42 -36.39 -34.52
C PRO A 65 -53.64 -36.35 -35.85
N SER A 66 -53.11 -37.49 -36.32
CA SER A 66 -52.34 -37.56 -37.56
C SER A 66 -53.22 -37.44 -38.80
N GLU A 67 -54.36 -38.13 -38.83
CA GLU A 67 -55.27 -38.13 -39.98
C GLU A 67 -55.86 -36.75 -40.22
N PHE A 68 -56.30 -36.03 -39.17
CA PHE A 68 -56.93 -34.73 -39.36
C PHE A 68 -55.95 -33.62 -39.74
N ASN A 69 -54.74 -33.59 -39.17
CA ASN A 69 -53.73 -32.61 -39.58
C ASN A 69 -53.23 -32.87 -41.03
N GLN A 70 -53.35 -34.10 -41.53
CA GLN A 70 -53.21 -34.44 -42.96
C GLN A 70 -54.43 -34.07 -43.80
N MET A 71 -55.60 -33.82 -43.20
CA MET A 71 -56.85 -33.42 -43.87
C MET A 71 -57.13 -31.91 -43.83
N ALA A 72 -56.50 -31.14 -42.92
CA ALA A 72 -56.61 -29.67 -42.80
C ALA A 72 -56.26 -28.89 -44.10
N TRP A 73 -55.87 -29.61 -45.15
CA TRP A 73 -55.55 -29.14 -46.50
C TRP A 73 -56.76 -29.18 -47.46
N ARG A 74 -57.95 -29.63 -47.02
CA ARG A 74 -59.19 -29.63 -47.81
C ARG A 74 -60.16 -28.57 -47.26
N HIS A 75 -60.54 -27.60 -48.07
CA HIS A 75 -61.41 -26.49 -47.65
C HIS A 75 -62.82 -26.97 -47.29
N GLY A 76 -63.19 -26.91 -46.01
CA GLY A 76 -64.50 -27.30 -45.49
C GLY A 76 -64.64 -26.96 -44.00
N ASN A 77 -65.86 -26.95 -43.48
CA ASN A 77 -66.11 -26.84 -42.05
C ASN A 77 -65.84 -28.20 -41.40
N ALA A 78 -65.03 -28.23 -40.34
CA ALA A 78 -64.79 -29.46 -39.60
C ALA A 78 -65.63 -29.48 -38.32
N TRP A 79 -66.40 -30.54 -38.14
CA TRP A 79 -67.24 -30.77 -36.98
C TRP A 79 -66.64 -31.87 -36.11
N PHE A 80 -66.42 -31.58 -34.84
CA PHE A 80 -65.93 -32.53 -33.84
C PHE A 80 -67.04 -32.83 -32.84
N PHE A 81 -67.34 -34.11 -32.66
CA PHE A 81 -68.26 -34.60 -31.65
C PHE A 81 -67.46 -35.27 -30.54
N VAL A 82 -67.48 -34.68 -29.35
CA VAL A 82 -66.75 -35.14 -28.17
C VAL A 82 -67.75 -35.75 -27.19
N GLU A 83 -67.65 -37.06 -26.99
CA GLU A 83 -68.49 -37.79 -26.04
C GLU A 83 -67.90 -37.65 -24.63
N ILE A 84 -68.70 -37.12 -23.69
CA ILE A 84 -68.31 -36.97 -22.29
C ILE A 84 -68.74 -38.24 -21.52
N PRO A 85 -67.84 -38.91 -20.79
CA PRO A 85 -68.21 -40.06 -19.96
C PRO A 85 -69.23 -39.66 -18.88
N LYS A 86 -70.25 -40.49 -18.66
CA LYS A 86 -71.26 -40.29 -17.58
C LYS A 86 -70.60 -40.39 -16.19
N LYS A 87 -70.07 -39.29 -15.66
CA LYS A 87 -69.49 -39.17 -14.30
C LYS A 87 -70.32 -38.19 -13.46
N GLN A 88 -70.45 -38.37 -12.14
CA GLN A 88 -71.31 -37.50 -11.30
C GLN A 88 -70.79 -36.07 -11.07
N THR A 89 -69.55 -35.75 -11.47
CA THR A 89 -68.89 -34.46 -11.19
C THR A 89 -68.83 -33.56 -12.45
N PRO A 90 -68.91 -32.22 -12.29
CA PRO A 90 -68.66 -31.29 -13.38
C PRO A 90 -67.23 -31.47 -13.89
N SER A 91 -67.01 -31.27 -15.19
CA SER A 91 -65.70 -31.48 -15.84
C SER A 91 -65.29 -30.28 -16.67
N VAL A 92 -63.99 -30.15 -16.93
CA VAL A 92 -63.43 -29.12 -17.81
C VAL A 92 -62.87 -29.79 -19.04
N LEU A 93 -63.42 -29.45 -20.22
CA LEU A 93 -62.90 -29.90 -21.50
C LEU A 93 -61.88 -28.90 -22.01
N GLU A 94 -60.64 -29.33 -22.22
CA GLU A 94 -59.61 -28.55 -22.89
C GLU A 94 -59.47 -28.98 -24.35
N PHE A 95 -59.59 -28.01 -25.24
CA PHE A 95 -59.37 -28.13 -26.68
C PHE A 95 -57.94 -27.71 -27.01
N GLN A 96 -57.09 -28.72 -27.20
CA GLN A 96 -55.67 -28.54 -27.43
C GLN A 96 -55.41 -28.21 -28.89
N THR A 97 -55.00 -26.96 -29.12
CA THR A 97 -54.76 -26.42 -30.45
C THR A 97 -53.53 -25.52 -30.46
N ARG A 98 -52.92 -25.38 -31.63
CA ARG A 98 -51.85 -24.40 -31.90
C ARG A 98 -52.25 -23.58 -33.12
N ASN A 99 -52.11 -22.26 -32.99
CA ASN A 99 -52.45 -21.25 -34.01
C ASN A 99 -53.93 -21.26 -34.47
N LEU A 100 -54.80 -22.08 -33.88
CA LEU A 100 -56.24 -22.05 -34.12
C LEU A 100 -56.90 -21.07 -33.16
N ILE A 101 -57.65 -20.11 -33.70
CA ILE A 101 -58.30 -19.06 -32.91
C ILE A 101 -59.80 -19.02 -33.12
N GLU A 102 -60.25 -19.23 -34.36
CA GLU A 102 -61.67 -19.27 -34.69
C GLU A 102 -62.22 -20.70 -34.64
N PHE A 103 -63.12 -20.92 -33.68
CA PHE A 103 -63.95 -22.10 -33.58
C PHE A 103 -65.23 -21.71 -32.82
N GLN A 104 -66.26 -22.53 -32.93
CA GLN A 104 -67.48 -22.41 -32.14
C GLN A 104 -67.72 -23.72 -31.40
N ALA A 105 -67.90 -23.67 -30.09
CA ALA A 105 -68.22 -24.84 -29.28
C ALA A 105 -69.68 -24.78 -28.84
N PHE A 106 -70.35 -25.93 -28.82
CA PHE A 106 -71.74 -26.05 -28.44
C PHE A 106 -71.94 -27.23 -27.49
N LEU A 107 -72.67 -27.01 -26.41
CA LEU A 107 -73.10 -28.06 -25.49
C LEU A 107 -74.38 -28.71 -26.02
N VAL A 108 -74.38 -30.04 -26.09
CA VAL A 108 -75.50 -30.87 -26.53
C VAL A 108 -76.12 -31.54 -25.30
N ILE A 109 -77.30 -31.08 -24.88
CA ILE A 109 -78.05 -31.62 -23.75
C ILE A 109 -79.07 -32.63 -24.28
N GLN A 110 -79.24 -33.77 -23.59
CA GLN A 110 -80.07 -34.93 -23.98
C GLN A 110 -81.31 -34.55 -24.82
N GLY A 111 -81.18 -34.67 -26.15
CA GLY A 111 -82.31 -34.78 -27.07
C GLY A 111 -82.79 -33.56 -27.87
N GLN A 112 -82.08 -32.41 -27.95
CA GLN A 112 -82.12 -31.41 -29.08
C GLN A 112 -81.68 -29.97 -28.70
N ALA A 113 -81.48 -29.65 -27.42
CA ALA A 113 -81.06 -28.30 -27.03
C ALA A 113 -79.54 -28.10 -27.22
N ILE A 114 -79.18 -27.13 -28.06
CA ILE A 114 -77.80 -26.73 -28.34
C ILE A 114 -77.56 -25.37 -27.72
N GLN A 115 -76.62 -25.28 -26.78
CA GLN A 115 -76.22 -24.01 -26.16
C GLN A 115 -74.78 -23.66 -26.57
N PRO A 116 -74.49 -22.43 -27.03
CA PRO A 116 -73.12 -22.02 -27.33
C PRO A 116 -72.27 -21.99 -26.05
N LEU A 117 -71.12 -22.66 -26.08
CA LEU A 117 -70.13 -22.64 -25.02
C LEU A 117 -69.15 -21.49 -25.28
N ARG A 118 -68.84 -20.76 -24.21
CA ARG A 118 -67.74 -19.77 -24.23
C ARG A 118 -66.52 -20.37 -23.55
N PRO A 119 -65.31 -20.13 -24.08
CA PRO A 119 -64.10 -20.55 -23.41
C PRO A 119 -63.92 -19.78 -22.09
N PHE A 120 -63.25 -20.39 -21.12
CA PHE A 120 -62.79 -19.71 -19.92
C PHE A 120 -61.95 -18.48 -20.30
N THR A 121 -62.28 -17.32 -19.73
CA THR A 121 -61.60 -16.05 -20.02
C THR A 121 -60.26 -15.89 -19.29
N THR A 122 -60.00 -16.71 -18.27
CA THR A 122 -58.84 -16.61 -17.39
C THR A 122 -57.69 -17.55 -17.77
N THR A 123 -57.79 -18.32 -18.85
CA THR A 123 -56.77 -19.33 -19.18
C THR A 123 -55.45 -18.72 -19.64
N PHE A 124 -54.40 -18.84 -18.82
CA PHE A 124 -52.99 -18.59 -19.20
C PHE A 124 -52.42 -19.79 -19.98
N SER A 125 -53.07 -20.15 -21.08
CA SER A 125 -52.75 -21.35 -21.87
C SER A 125 -52.83 -21.06 -23.37
N GLU A 126 -52.10 -21.85 -24.15
CA GLU A 126 -52.24 -21.88 -25.61
C GLU A 126 -53.57 -22.53 -26.02
N HIS A 127 -54.20 -23.30 -25.13
CA HIS A 127 -55.39 -24.10 -25.38
C HIS A 127 -56.65 -23.43 -24.82
N TYR A 128 -57.79 -23.69 -25.47
CA TYR A 128 -59.09 -23.21 -25.00
C TYR A 128 -59.70 -24.23 -24.05
N SER A 129 -60.36 -23.80 -22.97
CA SER A 129 -61.05 -24.71 -22.05
C SER A 129 -62.50 -24.30 -21.81
N PHE A 130 -63.38 -25.27 -21.59
CA PHE A 130 -64.82 -25.10 -21.40
C PHE A 130 -65.29 -25.80 -20.14
N GLN A 131 -66.08 -25.12 -19.32
CA GLN A 131 -66.74 -25.72 -18.17
C GLN A 131 -67.99 -26.49 -18.62
N LEU A 132 -68.14 -27.72 -18.13
CA LEU A 132 -69.27 -28.59 -18.44
C LEU A 132 -70.07 -28.85 -17.17
N SER A 133 -71.31 -28.37 -17.15
CA SER A 133 -72.20 -28.45 -15.99
C SER A 133 -73.06 -29.72 -15.94
N ASP A 134 -73.29 -30.38 -17.08
CA ASP A 134 -74.11 -31.59 -17.18
C ASP A 134 -73.24 -32.83 -17.43
N PRO A 135 -73.29 -33.84 -16.56
CA PRO A 135 -72.50 -35.07 -16.66
C PRO A 135 -72.87 -36.00 -17.82
N SER A 136 -73.97 -35.71 -18.53
CA SER A 136 -74.50 -36.54 -19.62
C SER A 136 -74.56 -35.83 -20.97
N ALA A 137 -73.91 -34.68 -21.09
CA ALA A 137 -73.85 -33.90 -22.31
C ALA A 137 -72.77 -34.40 -23.30
N ALA A 138 -72.87 -33.98 -24.55
CA ALA A 138 -71.77 -34.07 -25.53
C ALA A 138 -71.38 -32.66 -25.96
N VAL A 139 -70.15 -32.50 -26.47
CA VAL A 139 -69.69 -31.20 -27.00
C VAL A 139 -69.51 -31.30 -28.50
N LEU A 140 -70.14 -30.39 -29.23
CA LEU A 140 -69.98 -30.24 -30.67
C LEU A 140 -69.10 -29.01 -30.94
N ILE A 141 -67.97 -29.19 -31.61
CA ILE A 141 -67.03 -28.11 -31.95
C ILE A 141 -66.98 -27.94 -33.46
N LEU A 142 -67.36 -26.76 -33.93
CA LEU A 142 -67.19 -26.31 -35.31
C LEU A 142 -65.87 -25.57 -35.45
N VAL A 143 -65.01 -26.07 -36.32
CA VAL A 143 -63.80 -25.40 -36.76
C VAL A 143 -64.00 -24.92 -38.19
N LYS A 144 -64.05 -23.60 -38.38
CA LYS A 144 -64.11 -22.98 -39.70
C LYS A 144 -62.70 -22.93 -40.28
N GLN A 145 -62.38 -23.79 -41.24
CA GLN A 145 -61.03 -23.88 -41.80
C GLN A 145 -60.78 -22.84 -42.91
N GLN A 146 -60.85 -21.54 -42.56
CA GLN A 146 -60.49 -20.46 -43.49
C GLN A 146 -58.99 -20.16 -43.48
N HIS A 147 -58.40 -20.14 -42.29
CA HIS A 147 -56.99 -19.84 -42.05
C HIS A 147 -56.45 -20.95 -41.13
N GLY A 148 -55.36 -21.59 -41.54
CA GLY A 148 -54.90 -22.85 -40.94
C GLY A 148 -54.69 -22.82 -39.42
N GLY A 149 -54.66 -24.00 -38.81
CA GLY A 149 -54.40 -24.24 -37.39
C GLY A 149 -54.27 -25.74 -37.16
N THR A 150 -53.59 -26.15 -36.10
CA THR A 150 -53.34 -27.58 -35.84
C THR A 150 -54.06 -28.00 -34.57
N ILE A 151 -54.81 -29.08 -34.67
CA ILE A 151 -55.49 -29.69 -33.53
C ILE A 151 -54.58 -30.77 -32.98
N GLN A 152 -54.26 -30.66 -31.70
CA GLN A 152 -53.38 -31.60 -31.00
C GLN A 152 -54.19 -32.68 -30.27
N GLY A 153 -55.34 -32.31 -29.71
CA GLY A 153 -56.08 -33.22 -28.84
C GLY A 153 -57.26 -32.59 -28.13
N PHE A 154 -57.96 -33.45 -27.40
CA PHE A 154 -58.99 -33.09 -26.44
C PHE A 154 -58.66 -33.79 -25.14
N THR A 155 -58.73 -33.06 -24.04
CA THR A 155 -58.44 -33.58 -22.71
C THR A 155 -59.54 -33.16 -21.75
N LEU A 156 -60.03 -34.11 -20.96
CA LEU A 156 -61.01 -33.87 -19.93
C LEU A 156 -60.30 -33.85 -18.57
N PHE A 157 -60.51 -32.77 -17.81
CA PHE A 157 -59.97 -32.59 -16.46
C PHE A 157 -61.10 -32.58 -15.44
N GLU A 158 -60.80 -33.10 -14.25
CA GLU A 158 -61.58 -32.79 -13.05
C GLU A 158 -61.30 -31.34 -12.62
N PRO A 159 -62.28 -30.60 -12.05
CA PRO A 159 -62.13 -29.17 -11.77
C PRO A 159 -60.92 -28.83 -10.89
N GLU A 160 -60.64 -29.63 -9.86
CA GLU A 160 -59.48 -29.47 -8.98
C GLU A 160 -58.17 -29.69 -9.74
N ALA A 161 -58.08 -30.77 -10.53
CA ALA A 161 -56.89 -31.05 -11.34
C ALA A 161 -56.64 -29.99 -12.43
N PHE A 162 -57.70 -29.41 -12.99
CA PHE A 162 -57.60 -28.30 -13.93
C PHE A 162 -57.07 -27.03 -13.26
N GLU A 163 -57.54 -26.71 -12.06
CA GLU A 163 -57.07 -25.56 -11.29
C GLU A 163 -55.59 -25.72 -10.92
N ASP A 164 -55.15 -26.90 -10.47
CA ASP A 164 -53.73 -27.17 -10.22
C ASP A 164 -52.87 -26.98 -11.48
N HIS A 165 -53.32 -27.52 -12.62
CA HIS A 165 -52.65 -27.31 -13.91
C HIS A 165 -52.67 -25.84 -14.36
N HIS A 166 -53.74 -25.12 -14.05
CA HIS A 166 -53.87 -23.71 -14.35
C HIS A 166 -52.87 -22.87 -13.53
N GLN A 167 -52.77 -23.10 -12.22
CA GLN A 167 -51.82 -22.45 -11.33
C GLN A 167 -50.38 -22.71 -11.73
N LEU A 168 -50.03 -23.96 -12.09
CA LEU A 168 -48.71 -24.30 -12.59
C LEU A 168 -48.37 -23.54 -13.88
N ARG A 169 -49.32 -23.41 -14.81
CA ARG A 169 -49.13 -22.62 -16.04
C ARG A 169 -48.92 -21.14 -15.75
N ILE A 170 -49.68 -20.56 -14.83
CA ILE A 170 -49.48 -19.17 -14.38
C ILE A 170 -48.07 -19.00 -13.81
N LEU A 171 -47.62 -19.92 -12.96
CA LEU A 171 -46.29 -19.89 -12.36
C LEU A 171 -45.19 -19.94 -13.44
N VAL A 172 -45.32 -20.84 -14.42
CA VAL A 172 -44.37 -20.97 -15.54
C VAL A 172 -44.35 -19.70 -16.40
N VAL A 173 -45.51 -19.15 -16.75
CA VAL A 173 -45.60 -17.89 -17.53
C VAL A 173 -44.98 -16.73 -16.74
N GLY A 174 -45.26 -16.63 -15.44
CA GLY A 174 -44.66 -15.64 -14.55
C GLY A 174 -43.14 -15.77 -14.46
N LEU A 175 -42.62 -16.99 -14.35
CA LEU A 175 -41.19 -17.28 -14.39
C LEU A 175 -40.56 -16.82 -15.71
N VAL A 176 -41.17 -17.17 -16.85
CA VAL A 176 -40.70 -16.80 -18.19
C VAL A 176 -40.69 -15.27 -18.37
N MET A 177 -41.73 -14.57 -17.91
CA MET A 177 -41.74 -13.10 -17.87
C MET A 177 -40.62 -12.54 -16.99
N GLY A 178 -40.37 -13.16 -15.83
CA GLY A 178 -39.25 -12.82 -14.95
C GLY A 178 -37.88 -12.97 -15.63
N LEU A 179 -37.69 -14.01 -16.44
CA LEU A 179 -36.45 -14.21 -17.22
C LEU A 179 -36.26 -13.10 -18.26
N PHE A 180 -37.33 -12.69 -18.95
CA PHE A 180 -37.28 -11.54 -19.86
C PHE A 180 -36.99 -10.23 -19.14
N LEU A 181 -37.58 -10.01 -17.96
CA LEU A 181 -37.31 -8.83 -17.14
C LEU A 181 -35.86 -8.79 -16.65
N LEU A 182 -35.32 -9.94 -16.23
CA LEU A 182 -33.92 -10.08 -15.85
C LEU A 182 -32.99 -9.78 -17.04
N SER A 183 -33.30 -10.33 -18.21
CA SER A 183 -32.59 -10.04 -19.46
C SER A 183 -32.63 -8.55 -19.80
N PHE A 184 -33.77 -7.88 -19.61
CA PHE A 184 -33.93 -6.44 -19.80
C PHE A 184 -33.05 -5.64 -18.83
N LEU A 185 -33.08 -5.97 -17.53
CA LEU A 185 -32.29 -5.29 -16.51
C LEU A 185 -30.79 -5.45 -16.76
N LEU A 186 -30.33 -6.66 -17.09
CA LEU A 186 -28.94 -6.91 -17.48
C LEU A 186 -28.56 -6.11 -18.72
N THR A 187 -29.44 -6.02 -19.72
CA THR A 187 -29.19 -5.22 -20.93
C THR A 187 -29.11 -3.72 -20.61
N ALA A 188 -29.98 -3.21 -19.73
CA ALA A 188 -30.02 -1.80 -19.34
C ALA A 188 -28.76 -1.36 -18.57
N LEU A 189 -28.23 -2.21 -17.69
CA LEU A 189 -27.03 -1.92 -16.89
C LEU A 189 -25.76 -1.68 -17.72
N VAL A 190 -25.70 -2.20 -18.94
CA VAL A 190 -24.47 -2.19 -19.76
C VAL A 190 -24.36 -0.92 -20.63
N GLY A 191 -25.37 -0.05 -20.63
CA GLY A 191 -25.46 1.16 -21.46
C GLY A 191 -25.95 0.89 -22.90
N MET A 192 -26.14 1.91 -23.74
CA MET A 192 -26.66 1.72 -25.11
C MET A 192 -25.52 1.54 -26.15
N SER A 193 -25.50 0.39 -26.81
CA SER A 193 -24.75 0.13 -28.04
C SER A 193 -25.64 -0.55 -29.07
N GLN A 194 -25.15 -0.69 -30.31
CA GLN A 194 -25.94 -1.25 -31.41
C GLN A 194 -26.48 -2.65 -31.10
N ASN A 195 -25.72 -3.50 -30.39
CA ASN A 195 -26.17 -4.85 -30.03
C ASN A 195 -27.19 -4.86 -28.87
N GLN A 196 -27.05 -3.95 -27.90
CA GLN A 196 -28.07 -3.81 -26.85
C GLN A 196 -29.39 -3.30 -27.39
N PHE A 197 -29.37 -2.43 -28.40
CA PHE A 197 -30.59 -1.98 -29.06
C PHE A 197 -31.34 -3.15 -29.72
N TRP A 198 -30.64 -3.99 -30.48
CA TRP A 198 -31.26 -5.18 -31.08
C TRP A 198 -31.67 -6.22 -30.04
N LEU A 199 -30.90 -6.40 -28.97
CA LEU A 199 -31.26 -7.29 -27.87
C LEU A 199 -32.54 -6.82 -27.15
N LEU A 200 -32.69 -5.52 -26.95
CA LEU A 200 -33.91 -4.93 -26.41
C LEU A 200 -35.11 -5.21 -27.31
N ILE A 201 -34.93 -5.10 -28.64
CA ILE A 201 -35.96 -5.49 -29.61
C ILE A 201 -36.33 -6.96 -29.46
N VAL A 202 -35.35 -7.87 -29.32
CA VAL A 202 -35.61 -9.31 -29.08
C VAL A 202 -36.43 -9.53 -27.80
N ILE A 203 -36.08 -8.85 -26.71
CA ILE A 203 -36.76 -9.01 -25.41
C ILE A 203 -38.21 -8.51 -25.49
N ILE A 204 -38.43 -7.30 -26.02
CA ILE A 204 -39.77 -6.71 -26.17
C ILE A 204 -40.63 -7.57 -27.11
N ASN A 205 -40.04 -8.00 -28.23
CA ASN A 205 -40.72 -8.82 -29.21
C ASN A 205 -41.04 -10.23 -28.68
N GLY A 206 -40.16 -10.79 -27.83
CA GLY A 206 -40.39 -12.05 -27.14
C GLY A 206 -41.52 -11.98 -26.11
N LEU A 207 -41.61 -10.90 -25.34
CA LEU A 207 -42.73 -10.62 -24.43
C LEU A 207 -44.05 -10.43 -25.19
N PHE A 208 -44.02 -9.70 -26.31
CA PHE A 208 -45.18 -9.55 -27.19
C PHE A 208 -45.67 -10.91 -27.72
N GLY A 209 -44.73 -11.80 -28.07
CA GLY A 209 -45.05 -13.17 -28.43
C GLY A 209 -45.73 -13.98 -27.35
N LEU A 210 -45.28 -13.82 -26.10
CA LEU A 210 -45.88 -14.51 -24.96
C LEU A 210 -47.31 -14.05 -24.73
N LEU A 211 -47.56 -12.76 -24.90
CA LEU A 211 -48.89 -12.16 -24.82
C LEU A 211 -49.83 -12.73 -25.88
N LEU A 212 -49.36 -12.92 -27.13
CA LEU A 212 -50.14 -13.53 -28.21
C LEU A 212 -50.39 -15.03 -27.96
N GLU A 213 -49.32 -15.80 -27.75
CA GLU A 213 -49.34 -17.26 -27.69
C GLU A 213 -50.14 -17.78 -26.48
N LYS A 214 -49.93 -17.20 -25.30
CA LYS A 214 -50.67 -17.56 -24.08
C LYS A 214 -52.01 -16.82 -23.94
N LYS A 215 -52.45 -16.14 -25.01
CA LYS A 215 -53.74 -15.44 -25.13
C LYS A 215 -54.05 -14.44 -24.02
N ILE A 216 -53.01 -13.83 -23.45
CA ILE A 216 -53.12 -12.89 -22.31
C ILE A 216 -53.95 -11.66 -22.68
N TYR A 217 -54.01 -11.30 -23.97
CA TYR A 217 -54.86 -10.21 -24.47
C TYR A 217 -56.36 -10.40 -24.18
N LEU A 218 -56.84 -11.63 -23.98
CA LEU A 218 -58.22 -11.91 -23.59
C LEU A 218 -58.56 -11.32 -22.20
N LEU A 219 -57.56 -11.21 -21.31
CA LEU A 219 -57.71 -10.62 -19.97
C LEU A 219 -57.98 -9.12 -20.02
N ILE A 220 -57.55 -8.46 -21.10
CA ILE A 220 -57.75 -7.03 -21.35
C ILE A 220 -59.05 -6.78 -22.13
N GLY A 221 -59.82 -7.84 -22.44
CA GLY A 221 -61.07 -7.76 -23.20
C GLY A 221 -60.88 -7.57 -24.71
N LEU A 222 -59.66 -7.81 -25.22
CA LEU A 222 -59.38 -7.77 -26.66
C LEU A 222 -59.67 -9.13 -27.29
N SER A 223 -60.34 -9.15 -28.43
CA SER A 223 -60.52 -10.37 -29.25
C SER A 223 -59.77 -10.21 -30.57
N VAL A 224 -58.86 -11.12 -30.87
CA VAL A 224 -58.05 -11.09 -32.11
C VAL A 224 -58.56 -12.17 -33.05
N GLY A 225 -58.85 -11.82 -34.31
CA GLY A 225 -59.21 -12.79 -35.35
C GLY A 225 -58.01 -13.62 -35.82
N SER A 226 -58.24 -14.78 -36.43
CA SER A 226 -57.17 -15.72 -36.80
C SER A 226 -56.19 -15.13 -37.82
N GLU A 227 -56.69 -14.38 -38.79
CA GLU A 227 -55.88 -13.69 -39.80
C GLU A 227 -54.95 -12.64 -39.16
N VAL A 228 -55.51 -11.81 -38.28
CA VAL A 228 -54.76 -10.74 -37.58
C VAL A 228 -53.71 -11.36 -36.67
N TYR A 229 -54.04 -12.43 -35.94
CA TYR A 229 -53.08 -13.13 -35.10
C TYR A 229 -51.92 -13.71 -35.91
N LEU A 230 -52.19 -14.43 -37.00
CA LEU A 230 -51.14 -15.02 -37.83
C LEU A 230 -50.25 -13.93 -38.48
N LYS A 231 -50.84 -12.78 -38.86
CA LYS A 231 -50.09 -11.61 -39.34
C LYS A 231 -49.18 -11.01 -38.25
N LEU A 232 -49.69 -10.82 -37.04
CA LEU A 232 -48.92 -10.30 -35.90
C LEU A 232 -47.79 -11.26 -35.49
N PHE A 233 -48.09 -12.56 -35.41
CA PHE A 233 -47.09 -13.59 -35.14
C PHE A 233 -46.03 -13.67 -36.24
N GLY A 234 -46.43 -13.45 -37.50
CA GLY A 234 -45.50 -13.40 -38.62
C GLY A 234 -44.57 -12.18 -38.59
N ILE A 235 -45.09 -10.99 -38.27
CA ILE A 235 -44.29 -9.78 -38.04
C ILE A 235 -43.31 -10.04 -36.90
N GLN A 236 -43.80 -10.62 -35.81
CA GLN A 236 -42.98 -10.94 -34.65
C GLN A 236 -41.80 -11.84 -35.05
N LEU A 237 -42.07 -12.94 -35.75
CA LEU A 237 -41.03 -13.87 -36.22
C LEU A 237 -40.00 -13.18 -37.15
N ALA A 238 -40.45 -12.31 -38.05
CA ALA A 238 -39.59 -11.56 -38.95
C ALA A 238 -38.68 -10.58 -38.19
N VAL A 239 -39.23 -9.78 -37.27
CA VAL A 239 -38.48 -8.83 -36.44
C VAL A 239 -37.43 -9.55 -35.61
N ASN A 240 -37.80 -10.67 -34.98
CA ASN A 240 -36.89 -11.48 -34.18
C ASN A 240 -35.74 -12.05 -35.02
N SER A 241 -36.04 -12.55 -36.23
CA SER A 241 -35.04 -13.06 -37.17
C SER A 241 -34.03 -12.00 -37.58
N ILE A 242 -34.50 -10.80 -37.91
CA ILE A 242 -33.64 -9.67 -38.29
C ILE A 242 -32.76 -9.24 -37.12
N ALA A 243 -33.33 -9.17 -35.91
CA ALA A 243 -32.59 -8.79 -34.71
C ALA A 243 -31.46 -9.77 -34.40
N TYR A 244 -31.72 -11.09 -34.42
CA TYR A 244 -30.67 -12.10 -34.24
C TYR A 244 -29.62 -12.06 -35.34
N LEU A 245 -30.04 -11.88 -36.61
CA LEU A 245 -29.10 -11.74 -37.72
C LEU A 245 -28.13 -10.58 -37.50
N LYS A 246 -28.64 -9.43 -37.04
CA LYS A 246 -27.82 -8.23 -36.75
C LYS A 246 -26.89 -8.41 -35.54
N ILE A 247 -27.39 -9.01 -34.47
CA ILE A 247 -26.57 -9.27 -33.26
C ILE A 247 -25.44 -10.24 -33.61
N ILE A 248 -25.79 -11.39 -34.20
CA ILE A 248 -24.83 -12.45 -34.50
C ILE A 248 -23.82 -11.95 -35.53
N SER A 249 -24.23 -11.20 -36.55
CA SER A 249 -23.28 -10.68 -37.53
C SER A 249 -22.30 -9.65 -36.97
N HIS A 250 -22.72 -8.86 -35.98
CA HIS A 250 -21.85 -7.92 -35.29
C HIS A 250 -20.86 -8.63 -34.37
N GLU A 251 -21.34 -9.55 -33.53
CA GLU A 251 -20.51 -10.30 -32.57
C GLU A 251 -19.50 -11.23 -33.26
N THR A 252 -19.89 -11.81 -34.39
CA THR A 252 -18.99 -12.61 -35.24
C THR A 252 -17.96 -11.75 -36.00
N GLY A 253 -18.15 -10.42 -36.06
CA GLY A 253 -17.32 -9.52 -36.85
C GLY A 253 -17.49 -9.67 -38.37
N LEU A 254 -18.38 -10.57 -38.82
CA LEU A 254 -18.71 -10.75 -40.25
C LEU A 254 -19.33 -9.49 -40.84
N ALA A 255 -19.98 -8.66 -40.01
CA ALA A 255 -20.50 -7.35 -40.41
C ALA A 255 -19.43 -6.36 -40.92
N LYS A 256 -18.13 -6.60 -40.69
CA LYS A 256 -17.04 -5.78 -41.26
C LYS A 256 -16.64 -6.21 -42.66
N ILE A 257 -17.01 -7.42 -43.08
CA ILE A 257 -16.66 -7.99 -44.38
C ILE A 257 -17.72 -7.58 -45.40
N ARG A 258 -17.32 -6.83 -46.46
CA ARG A 258 -18.24 -6.29 -47.48
C ARG A 258 -19.17 -7.36 -48.09
N PHE A 259 -18.62 -8.53 -48.43
CA PHE A 259 -19.39 -9.64 -49.00
C PHE A 259 -20.46 -10.18 -48.04
N GLN A 260 -20.12 -10.33 -46.76
CA GLN A 260 -21.05 -10.81 -45.73
C GLN A 260 -22.16 -9.79 -45.44
N ASN A 261 -21.87 -8.49 -45.51
CA ASN A 261 -22.91 -7.47 -45.44
C ASN A 261 -23.90 -7.54 -46.61
N HIS A 262 -23.43 -7.89 -47.81
CA HIS A 262 -24.32 -8.09 -48.94
C HIS A 262 -25.25 -9.29 -48.71
N ILE A 263 -24.71 -10.42 -48.24
CA ILE A 263 -25.50 -11.60 -47.87
C ILE A 263 -26.56 -11.26 -46.82
N GLN A 264 -26.20 -10.53 -45.76
CA GLN A 264 -27.14 -10.11 -44.72
C GLN A 264 -28.28 -9.26 -45.28
N ASN A 265 -27.97 -8.29 -46.14
CA ASN A 265 -28.99 -7.44 -46.75
C ASN A 265 -29.91 -8.26 -47.67
N VAL A 266 -29.38 -9.20 -48.44
CA VAL A 266 -30.18 -10.14 -49.25
C VAL A 266 -31.09 -11.00 -48.37
N LEU A 267 -30.60 -11.50 -47.24
CA LEU A 267 -31.40 -12.25 -46.28
C LEU A 267 -32.52 -11.38 -45.67
N ILE A 268 -32.22 -10.15 -45.25
CA ILE A 268 -33.24 -9.22 -44.72
C ILE A 268 -34.31 -8.93 -45.77
N ILE A 269 -33.91 -8.64 -47.02
CA ILE A 269 -34.83 -8.42 -48.13
C ILE A 269 -35.69 -9.68 -48.36
N SER A 270 -35.09 -10.86 -48.31
CA SER A 270 -35.80 -12.13 -48.47
C SER A 270 -36.85 -12.35 -47.37
N ILE A 271 -36.53 -12.06 -46.10
CA ILE A 271 -37.50 -12.12 -44.99
C ILE A 271 -38.69 -11.20 -45.28
N VAL A 272 -38.42 -9.95 -45.68
CA VAL A 272 -39.47 -8.97 -45.97
C VAL A 272 -40.33 -9.42 -47.16
N ILE A 273 -39.72 -9.94 -48.22
CA ILE A 273 -40.44 -10.51 -49.37
C ILE A 273 -41.34 -11.67 -48.93
N PHE A 274 -40.82 -12.62 -48.15
CA PHE A 274 -41.61 -13.74 -47.66
C PHE A 274 -42.74 -13.32 -46.73
N LEU A 275 -42.53 -12.29 -45.90
CA LEU A 275 -43.57 -11.70 -45.06
C LEU A 275 -44.67 -11.08 -45.92
N VAL A 276 -44.31 -10.29 -46.92
CA VAL A 276 -45.26 -9.63 -47.84
C VAL A 276 -46.02 -10.67 -48.67
N LEU A 277 -45.33 -11.69 -49.22
CA LEU A 277 -45.96 -12.80 -49.94
C LEU A 277 -46.93 -13.57 -49.05
N GLY A 278 -46.55 -13.84 -47.79
CA GLY A 278 -47.44 -14.44 -46.79
C GLY A 278 -48.69 -13.58 -46.57
N PHE A 279 -48.54 -12.26 -46.42
CA PHE A 279 -49.65 -11.34 -46.21
C PHE A 279 -50.58 -11.24 -47.42
N LEU A 280 -50.04 -11.23 -48.63
CA LEU A 280 -50.81 -11.28 -49.87
C LEU A 280 -51.57 -12.60 -50.01
N ALA A 281 -50.94 -13.72 -49.63
CA ALA A 281 -51.57 -15.03 -49.65
C ALA A 281 -52.74 -15.16 -48.65
N PHE A 282 -52.76 -14.39 -47.56
CA PHE A 282 -53.94 -14.28 -46.69
C PHE A 282 -55.12 -13.55 -47.37
N ASN A 283 -54.86 -12.54 -48.21
CA ASN A 283 -55.90 -11.72 -48.82
C ASN A 283 -56.42 -12.28 -50.17
N GLN A 284 -55.58 -13.00 -50.93
CA GLN A 284 -55.89 -13.47 -52.29
C GLN A 284 -55.47 -14.93 -52.49
N GLN A 285 -56.25 -15.85 -51.90
CA GLN A 285 -56.01 -17.29 -51.90
C GLN A 285 -56.00 -17.93 -53.32
N SER A 286 -56.53 -17.24 -54.33
CA SER A 286 -56.60 -17.69 -55.73
C SER A 286 -55.32 -17.47 -56.55
N ILE A 287 -54.39 -16.61 -56.13
CA ILE A 287 -53.19 -16.29 -56.93
C ILE A 287 -52.05 -17.30 -56.70
N LEU A 288 -52.04 -17.95 -55.53
CA LEU A 288 -51.01 -18.91 -55.11
C LEU A 288 -51.64 -20.29 -54.85
N HIS A 289 -52.28 -20.87 -55.86
CA HIS A 289 -52.94 -22.18 -55.78
C HIS A 289 -52.04 -23.33 -55.28
N SER A 290 -50.71 -23.17 -55.35
CA SER A 290 -49.74 -24.17 -54.87
C SER A 290 -49.37 -24.03 -53.38
N VAL A 291 -49.77 -22.94 -52.71
CA VAL A 291 -49.41 -22.69 -51.30
C VAL A 291 -50.64 -22.70 -50.41
N ASN A 292 -50.85 -23.85 -49.77
CA ASN A 292 -52.04 -24.12 -48.98
C ASN A 292 -52.06 -23.43 -47.61
N ASN A 293 -50.92 -22.92 -47.13
CA ASN A 293 -50.85 -22.16 -45.87
C ASN A 293 -49.93 -20.93 -46.02
N PRO A 294 -50.49 -19.71 -46.03
CA PRO A 294 -49.73 -18.46 -46.12
C PRO A 294 -48.60 -18.29 -45.09
N PHE A 295 -48.73 -18.91 -43.92
CA PHE A 295 -47.74 -18.88 -42.84
C PHE A 295 -46.42 -19.59 -43.22
N GLN A 296 -46.42 -20.50 -44.19
CA GLN A 296 -45.22 -21.24 -44.60
C GLN A 296 -44.14 -20.35 -45.20
N PHE A 297 -44.51 -19.31 -45.94
CA PHE A 297 -43.54 -18.35 -46.48
C PHE A 297 -42.77 -17.66 -45.35
N ILE A 298 -43.49 -17.25 -44.32
CA ILE A 298 -42.91 -16.56 -43.16
C ILE A 298 -41.93 -17.48 -42.42
N VAL A 299 -42.29 -18.75 -42.24
CA VAL A 299 -41.41 -19.78 -41.64
C VAL A 299 -40.18 -20.05 -42.51
N LEU A 300 -40.31 -20.05 -43.84
CA LEU A 300 -39.19 -20.25 -44.76
C LEU A 300 -38.13 -19.15 -44.61
N GLY A 301 -38.56 -17.89 -44.50
CA GLY A 301 -37.67 -16.76 -44.23
C GLY A 301 -36.89 -16.94 -42.92
N PHE A 302 -37.56 -17.40 -41.87
CA PHE A 302 -36.92 -17.72 -40.59
C PHE A 302 -35.88 -18.85 -40.73
N ILE A 303 -36.20 -19.94 -41.43
CA ILE A 303 -35.29 -21.09 -41.61
C ILE A 303 -34.00 -20.67 -42.30
N LEU A 304 -34.09 -19.85 -43.36
CA LEU A 304 -32.91 -19.36 -44.09
C LEU A 304 -31.98 -18.54 -43.20
N VAL A 305 -32.55 -17.65 -42.38
CA VAL A 305 -31.79 -16.82 -41.45
C VAL A 305 -31.20 -17.64 -40.32
N HIS A 306 -31.97 -18.58 -39.77
CA HIS A 306 -31.51 -19.50 -38.73
C HIS A 306 -30.30 -20.30 -39.21
N PHE A 307 -30.37 -20.87 -40.42
CA PHE A 307 -29.26 -21.61 -41.01
C PHE A 307 -28.00 -20.74 -41.18
N TYR A 308 -28.16 -19.52 -41.70
CA TYR A 308 -27.03 -18.57 -41.80
C TYR A 308 -26.44 -18.23 -40.42
N CYS A 309 -27.29 -17.96 -39.42
CA CYS A 309 -26.85 -17.64 -38.06
C CYS A 309 -26.07 -18.78 -37.43
N VAL A 310 -26.55 -20.03 -37.58
CA VAL A 310 -25.84 -21.22 -37.10
C VAL A 310 -24.50 -21.38 -37.80
N MET A 311 -24.45 -21.24 -39.13
CA MET A 311 -23.20 -21.30 -39.89
C MET A 311 -22.20 -20.21 -39.48
N ALA A 312 -22.68 -18.98 -39.26
CA ALA A 312 -21.87 -17.87 -38.79
C ALA A 312 -21.29 -18.15 -37.40
N LEU A 313 -22.09 -18.65 -36.47
CA LEU A 313 -21.64 -19.01 -35.11
C LEU A 313 -20.64 -20.17 -35.13
N ILE A 314 -20.90 -21.23 -35.91
CA ILE A 314 -19.99 -22.38 -36.05
C ILE A 314 -18.64 -21.95 -36.66
N SER A 315 -18.65 -21.03 -37.64
CA SER A 315 -17.41 -20.56 -38.28
C SER A 315 -16.42 -19.92 -37.30
N ILE A 316 -16.92 -19.41 -36.17
CA ILE A 316 -16.18 -18.64 -35.16
C ILE A 316 -16.07 -19.40 -33.83
N TRP A 317 -16.53 -20.65 -33.80
CA TRP A 317 -16.51 -21.53 -32.64
C TRP A 317 -15.15 -21.59 -31.94
N ARG A 318 -14.05 -21.61 -32.71
CA ARG A 318 -12.68 -21.65 -32.16
C ARG A 318 -12.12 -20.28 -31.78
N SER A 319 -12.55 -19.20 -32.41
CA SER A 319 -11.96 -17.87 -32.24
C SER A 319 -12.65 -17.03 -31.16
N ARG A 320 -13.93 -17.28 -30.85
CA ARG A 320 -14.69 -16.57 -29.80
C ARG A 320 -15.30 -17.54 -28.80
N SER A 321 -14.49 -18.00 -27.84
CA SER A 321 -14.92 -18.99 -26.83
C SER A 321 -16.12 -18.53 -25.98
N HIS A 322 -16.27 -17.23 -25.74
CA HIS A 322 -17.38 -16.69 -24.96
C HIS A 322 -18.76 -16.86 -25.61
N LEU A 323 -18.84 -17.14 -26.93
CA LEU A 323 -20.10 -17.37 -27.66
C LEU A 323 -20.47 -18.85 -27.81
N GLN A 324 -19.63 -19.79 -27.33
CA GLN A 324 -19.86 -21.22 -27.52
C GLN A 324 -21.15 -21.70 -26.86
N GLU A 325 -21.39 -21.30 -25.61
CA GLU A 325 -22.60 -21.67 -24.85
C GLU A 325 -23.87 -21.13 -25.54
N PHE A 326 -23.83 -19.87 -25.98
CA PHE A 326 -24.92 -19.27 -26.77
C PHE A 326 -25.16 -20.04 -28.08
N THR A 327 -24.09 -20.45 -28.76
CA THR A 327 -24.20 -21.18 -30.04
C THR A 327 -24.93 -22.51 -29.88
N VAL A 328 -24.57 -23.28 -28.84
CA VAL A 328 -25.22 -24.57 -28.54
C VAL A 328 -26.69 -24.35 -28.24
N VAL A 329 -27.00 -23.43 -27.33
CA VAL A 329 -28.38 -23.17 -26.91
C VAL A 329 -29.24 -22.62 -28.04
N PHE A 330 -28.72 -21.66 -28.82
CA PHE A 330 -29.42 -21.09 -29.97
C PHE A 330 -29.75 -22.16 -31.02
N THR A 331 -28.79 -23.05 -31.30
CA THR A 331 -28.97 -24.14 -32.28
C THR A 331 -29.99 -25.17 -31.81
N ILE A 332 -29.91 -25.60 -30.55
CA ILE A 332 -30.85 -26.59 -29.99
C ILE A 332 -32.26 -26.01 -29.93
N ILE A 333 -32.46 -24.84 -29.34
CA ILE A 333 -33.81 -24.30 -29.11
C ILE A 333 -34.48 -23.93 -30.44
N TYR A 334 -33.80 -23.24 -31.35
CA TYR A 334 -34.43 -22.80 -32.61
C TYR A 334 -34.51 -23.91 -33.68
N SER A 335 -33.96 -25.10 -33.44
CA SER A 335 -34.21 -26.29 -34.28
C SER A 335 -35.45 -27.09 -33.85
N LEU A 336 -35.93 -26.96 -32.61
CA LEU A 336 -37.16 -27.59 -32.12
C LEU A 336 -38.43 -27.25 -32.93
N PRO A 337 -38.66 -26.00 -33.40
CA PRO A 337 -39.78 -25.68 -34.29
C PRO A 337 -39.79 -26.52 -35.57
N MET A 338 -38.61 -26.83 -36.12
CA MET A 338 -38.49 -27.63 -37.35
C MET A 338 -38.90 -29.08 -37.10
N LEU A 339 -38.44 -29.67 -35.99
CA LEU A 339 -38.85 -31.03 -35.58
C LEU A 339 -40.37 -31.09 -35.31
N SER A 340 -40.90 -30.08 -34.62
CA SER A 340 -42.33 -29.99 -34.31
C SER A 340 -43.18 -29.82 -35.57
N LEU A 341 -42.70 -29.06 -36.56
CA LEU A 341 -43.36 -28.93 -37.86
C LEU A 341 -43.42 -30.25 -38.62
N LEU A 342 -42.37 -31.07 -38.56
CA LEU A 342 -42.35 -32.40 -39.17
C LEU A 342 -43.30 -33.38 -38.45
N ALA A 343 -43.38 -33.30 -37.12
CA ALA A 343 -44.33 -34.07 -36.33
C ALA A 343 -45.79 -33.69 -36.65
N VAL A 344 -46.08 -32.40 -36.72
CA VAL A 344 -47.40 -31.87 -37.12
C VAL A 344 -47.81 -32.33 -38.52
N LYS A 345 -46.86 -32.43 -39.46
CA LYS A 345 -47.11 -32.95 -40.81
C LYS A 345 -47.33 -34.48 -40.84
N GLY A 346 -47.17 -35.17 -39.72
CA GLY A 346 -47.25 -36.62 -39.63
C GLY A 346 -46.05 -37.35 -40.27
N ILE A 347 -44.96 -36.63 -40.56
CA ILE A 347 -43.71 -37.24 -41.06
C ILE A 347 -42.95 -37.87 -39.89
N LEU A 348 -42.96 -37.20 -38.73
CA LEU A 348 -42.41 -37.72 -37.48
C LEU A 348 -43.53 -38.12 -36.50
N PRO A 349 -43.27 -39.06 -35.58
CA PRO A 349 -44.19 -39.36 -34.49
C PRO A 349 -44.51 -38.12 -33.63
N PRO A 350 -45.70 -38.06 -33.00
CA PRO A 350 -46.12 -36.93 -32.15
C PRO A 350 -45.18 -36.59 -30.99
N ILE A 351 -44.34 -37.54 -30.55
CA ILE A 351 -43.33 -37.32 -29.50
C ILE A 351 -42.28 -36.26 -29.89
N PHE A 352 -42.14 -35.96 -31.18
CA PHE A 352 -41.24 -34.93 -31.69
C PHE A 352 -41.89 -33.52 -31.76
N ASP A 353 -43.16 -33.37 -31.36
CA ASP A 353 -43.78 -32.05 -31.11
C ASP A 353 -43.30 -31.48 -29.76
N ALA A 354 -42.02 -31.10 -29.74
CA ALA A 354 -41.28 -30.68 -28.56
C ALA A 354 -41.14 -29.15 -28.41
N TRP A 355 -41.69 -28.37 -29.34
CA TRP A 355 -41.64 -26.91 -29.27
C TRP A 355 -42.60 -26.35 -28.21
N ASP A 356 -42.08 -25.57 -27.27
CA ASP A 356 -42.82 -24.66 -26.40
C ASP A 356 -42.24 -23.25 -26.57
N GLY A 357 -43.09 -22.25 -26.81
CA GLY A 357 -42.70 -20.86 -26.91
C GLY A 357 -42.00 -20.31 -25.66
N ASN A 358 -42.14 -20.96 -24.50
CA ASN A 358 -41.44 -20.62 -23.26
C ASN A 358 -39.90 -20.71 -23.40
N TYR A 359 -39.38 -21.61 -24.23
CA TYR A 359 -37.92 -21.78 -24.42
C TYR A 359 -37.24 -20.54 -25.00
N ARG A 360 -37.97 -19.69 -25.72
CA ARG A 360 -37.41 -18.50 -26.37
C ARG A 360 -36.84 -17.48 -25.39
N ALA A 361 -37.30 -17.46 -24.13
CA ALA A 361 -36.84 -16.52 -23.11
C ALA A 361 -35.40 -16.77 -22.64
N VAL A 362 -34.91 -18.00 -22.79
CA VAL A 362 -33.58 -18.36 -22.30
C VAL A 362 -32.47 -17.78 -23.18
N ILE A 363 -32.72 -17.66 -24.48
CA ILE A 363 -31.76 -17.16 -25.46
C ILE A 363 -31.35 -15.70 -25.20
N PRO A 364 -32.28 -14.72 -25.11
CA PRO A 364 -31.89 -13.34 -24.81
C PRO A 364 -31.27 -13.21 -23.41
N LEU A 365 -31.65 -14.04 -22.44
CA LEU A 365 -31.03 -14.05 -21.11
C LEU A 365 -29.55 -14.45 -21.18
N ILE A 366 -29.22 -15.60 -21.80
CA ILE A 366 -27.83 -16.05 -21.97
C ILE A 366 -27.02 -14.98 -22.70
N LEU A 367 -27.59 -14.44 -23.79
CA LEU A 367 -26.93 -13.40 -24.57
C LEU A 367 -26.68 -12.13 -23.73
N SER A 368 -27.65 -11.71 -22.90
CA SER A 368 -27.50 -10.58 -21.99
C SER A 368 -26.37 -10.81 -20.98
N ILE A 369 -26.29 -12.00 -20.40
CA ILE A 369 -25.25 -12.37 -19.44
C ILE A 369 -23.86 -12.34 -20.09
N ILE A 370 -23.72 -12.91 -21.30
CA ILE A 370 -22.46 -12.94 -22.02
C ILE A 370 -21.98 -11.51 -22.35
N LEU A 371 -22.87 -10.68 -22.90
CA LEU A 371 -22.54 -9.30 -23.26
C LEU A 371 -22.23 -8.43 -22.05
N TYR A 372 -22.97 -8.62 -20.94
CA TYR A 372 -22.68 -7.96 -19.67
C TYR A 372 -21.27 -8.30 -19.17
N LYS A 373 -20.93 -9.60 -19.18
CA LYS A 373 -19.65 -10.08 -18.66
C LYS A 373 -18.46 -9.61 -19.50
N ASP A 374 -18.58 -9.61 -20.83
CA ASP A 374 -17.49 -9.12 -21.68
C ASP A 374 -17.22 -7.63 -21.45
N ARG A 375 -18.28 -6.82 -21.32
CA ARG A 375 -18.16 -5.38 -20.98
C ARG A 375 -17.56 -5.15 -19.60
N GLU A 376 -17.97 -5.92 -18.59
CA GLU A 376 -17.42 -5.80 -17.25
C GLU A 376 -15.90 -6.08 -17.26
N LEU A 377 -15.46 -7.11 -17.99
CA LEU A 377 -14.05 -7.45 -18.15
C LEU A 377 -13.28 -6.35 -18.89
N GLN A 378 -13.87 -5.77 -19.95
CA GLN A 378 -13.26 -4.64 -20.67
C GLN A 378 -13.11 -3.42 -19.78
N MET A 379 -14.13 -3.08 -18.99
CA MET A 379 -14.07 -1.96 -18.04
C MET A 379 -12.97 -2.17 -17.01
N ARG A 380 -12.90 -3.34 -16.37
CA ARG A 380 -11.83 -3.65 -15.40
C ARG A 380 -10.43 -3.48 -16.00
N ARG A 381 -10.23 -3.93 -17.25
CA ARG A 381 -8.94 -3.75 -17.95
C ARG A 381 -8.62 -2.29 -18.22
N LEU A 382 -9.60 -1.51 -18.67
CA LEU A 382 -9.43 -0.08 -18.93
C LEU A 382 -9.11 0.68 -17.64
N THR A 383 -9.80 0.39 -16.54
CA THR A 383 -9.52 0.97 -15.22
C THR A 383 -8.08 0.65 -14.78
N HIS A 384 -7.67 -0.60 -14.86
CA HIS A 384 -6.30 -1.01 -14.49
C HIS A 384 -5.23 -0.34 -15.37
N LEU A 385 -5.49 -0.18 -16.68
CA LEU A 385 -4.57 0.54 -17.58
C LEU A 385 -4.49 2.03 -17.25
N LEU A 386 -5.61 2.65 -16.87
CA LEU A 386 -5.64 4.04 -16.42
C LEU A 386 -4.86 4.23 -15.12
N GLU A 387 -5.00 3.30 -14.16
CA GLU A 387 -4.23 3.31 -12.91
C GLU A 387 -2.73 3.22 -13.18
N ILE A 388 -2.30 2.31 -14.07
CA ILE A 388 -0.89 2.20 -14.48
C ILE A 388 -0.42 3.49 -15.15
N GLN A 389 -1.20 4.08 -16.06
CA GLN A 389 -0.81 5.33 -16.72
C GLN A 389 -0.68 6.49 -15.72
N HIS A 390 -1.58 6.57 -14.75
CA HIS A 390 -1.49 7.56 -13.67
C HIS A 390 -0.20 7.38 -12.86
N HIS A 391 0.06 6.16 -12.39
CA HIS A 391 1.25 5.88 -11.59
C HIS A 391 2.56 6.16 -12.35
N ASN A 392 2.63 5.77 -13.63
CA ASN A 392 3.80 6.03 -14.47
C ASN A 392 4.03 7.52 -14.72
N LYS A 393 2.96 8.31 -14.83
CA LYS A 393 3.05 9.76 -14.99
C LYS A 393 3.63 10.41 -13.72
N ASP A 394 3.18 9.99 -12.55
CA ASP A 394 3.67 10.50 -11.26
C ASP A 394 5.15 10.16 -11.05
N LEU A 395 5.53 8.88 -11.29
CA LEU A 395 6.92 8.43 -11.22
C LEU A 395 7.82 9.16 -12.23
N PHE A 396 7.34 9.40 -13.45
CA PHE A 396 8.10 10.11 -14.47
C PHE A 396 8.41 11.56 -14.03
N LEU A 397 7.42 12.26 -13.47
CA LEU A 397 7.59 13.64 -13.02
C LEU A 397 8.55 13.74 -11.83
N ALA A 398 8.41 12.85 -10.85
CA ALA A 398 9.31 12.79 -9.69
C ALA A 398 10.76 12.48 -10.12
N ARG A 399 10.94 11.45 -10.95
CA ARG A 399 12.27 11.04 -11.44
C ARG A 399 12.90 12.12 -12.30
N THR A 400 12.16 12.72 -13.23
CA THR A 400 12.69 13.78 -14.09
C THR A 400 13.10 15.02 -13.28
N SER A 401 12.35 15.37 -12.23
CA SER A 401 12.72 16.48 -11.34
C SER A 401 14.04 16.22 -10.61
N HIS A 402 14.24 14.99 -10.12
CA HIS A 402 15.47 14.54 -9.49
C HIS A 402 16.65 14.54 -10.47
N GLU A 403 16.49 13.88 -11.62
CA GLU A 403 17.52 13.75 -12.67
C GLU A 403 17.92 15.10 -13.28
N LEU A 404 17.07 16.13 -13.20
CA LEU A 404 17.40 17.50 -13.59
C LEU A 404 18.07 18.31 -12.47
N ARG A 405 17.75 18.02 -11.21
CA ARG A 405 18.31 18.70 -10.03
C ARG A 405 19.77 18.30 -9.79
N THR A 406 20.12 17.03 -9.94
CA THR A 406 21.49 16.49 -9.85
C THR A 406 22.51 17.29 -10.67
N PRO A 407 22.41 17.35 -12.01
CA PRO A 407 23.45 17.97 -12.82
C PRO A 407 23.50 19.49 -12.58
N LEU A 408 22.36 20.08 -12.22
CA LEU A 408 22.25 21.49 -11.93
C LEU A 408 22.94 21.87 -10.61
N ALA A 409 22.76 21.06 -9.57
CA ALA A 409 23.49 21.21 -8.31
C ALA A 409 25.00 21.12 -8.53
N GLY A 410 25.43 20.19 -9.39
CA GLY A 410 26.81 20.05 -9.82
C GLY A 410 27.39 21.32 -10.46
N MET A 411 26.67 21.89 -11.44
CA MET A 411 27.08 23.12 -12.12
C MET A 411 27.15 24.32 -11.19
N ILE A 412 26.18 24.45 -10.27
CA ILE A 412 26.16 25.51 -9.25
C ILE A 412 27.38 25.37 -8.33
N GLY A 413 27.61 24.17 -7.78
CA GLY A 413 28.71 23.90 -6.85
C GLY A 413 30.08 24.14 -7.47
N MET A 414 30.28 23.76 -8.74
CA MET A 414 31.51 24.08 -9.48
C MET A 414 31.72 25.59 -9.64
N CYS A 415 30.68 26.32 -10.02
CA CYS A 415 30.80 27.76 -10.20
C CYS A 415 31.04 28.49 -8.86
N GLU A 416 30.43 28.03 -7.78
CA GLU A 416 30.64 28.55 -6.42
C GLU A 416 32.07 28.24 -5.92
N SER A 417 32.57 27.02 -6.15
CA SER A 417 33.95 26.63 -5.82
C SER A 417 34.99 27.52 -6.53
N ILE A 418 34.78 27.80 -7.83
CA ILE A 418 35.65 28.72 -8.58
C ILE A 418 35.55 30.15 -8.01
N LEU A 419 34.34 30.60 -7.66
CA LEU A 419 34.13 31.93 -7.07
C LEU A 419 34.78 32.11 -5.68
N GLU A 420 34.89 31.05 -4.89
CA GLU A 420 35.55 31.10 -3.57
C GLU A 420 37.08 31.23 -3.69
N LYS A 421 37.69 30.58 -4.69
CA LYS A 421 39.14 30.63 -4.96
C LYS A 421 39.58 31.96 -5.63
N LYS A 422 39.08 33.12 -5.17
CA LYS A 422 39.24 34.50 -5.74
C LYS A 422 40.66 34.91 -6.18
N ALA A 423 41.71 34.15 -5.84
CA ALA A 423 43.08 34.37 -6.29
C ALA A 423 43.24 34.06 -7.80
N GLY A 424 43.61 35.08 -8.59
CA GLY A 424 43.95 34.92 -10.01
C GLY A 424 42.80 35.05 -11.01
N LEU A 425 41.56 35.28 -10.54
CA LEU A 425 40.40 35.44 -11.41
C LEU A 425 40.19 36.90 -11.83
N THR A 426 39.86 37.12 -13.10
CA THR A 426 39.52 38.46 -13.62
C THR A 426 38.12 38.90 -13.16
N ALA A 427 37.92 40.19 -12.88
CA ALA A 427 36.61 40.74 -12.49
C ALA A 427 35.47 40.39 -13.47
N THR A 428 35.80 40.28 -14.76
CA THR A 428 34.85 39.86 -15.80
C THR A 428 34.42 38.39 -15.66
N LEU A 429 35.32 37.51 -15.21
CA LEU A 429 35.05 36.09 -15.01
C LEU A 429 34.22 35.87 -13.74
N ILE A 430 34.53 36.61 -12.66
CA ILE A 430 33.72 36.62 -11.43
C ILE A 430 32.27 37.00 -11.76
N ARG A 431 32.05 38.10 -12.50
CA ARG A 431 30.70 38.53 -12.89
C ARG A 431 29.96 37.48 -13.75
N LYS A 432 30.67 36.75 -14.61
CA LYS A 432 30.07 35.69 -15.44
C LYS A 432 29.68 34.47 -14.61
N LEU A 433 30.51 34.09 -13.63
CA LEU A 433 30.23 32.99 -12.72
C LEU A 433 29.07 33.31 -11.77
N GLU A 434 28.98 34.53 -11.24
CA GLU A 434 27.82 34.98 -10.44
C GLU A 434 26.50 34.90 -11.23
N VAL A 435 26.54 35.25 -12.52
CA VAL A 435 25.38 35.08 -13.42
C VAL A 435 25.06 33.62 -13.66
N ALA A 436 26.07 32.74 -13.80
CA ALA A 436 25.86 31.30 -13.96
C ALA A 436 25.24 30.67 -12.70
N VAL A 437 25.78 30.97 -11.52
CA VAL A 437 25.26 30.51 -10.22
C VAL A 437 23.81 30.97 -10.01
N SER A 438 23.54 32.27 -10.18
CA SER A 438 22.17 32.80 -10.04
C SER A 438 21.19 32.21 -11.08
N SER A 439 21.66 31.86 -12.27
CA SER A 439 20.85 31.15 -13.28
C SER A 439 20.60 29.69 -12.89
N GLY A 440 21.58 29.02 -12.30
CA GLY A 440 21.46 27.65 -11.80
C GLY A 440 20.42 27.57 -10.68
N TRP A 441 20.55 28.42 -9.65
CA TRP A 441 19.59 28.49 -8.54
C TRP A 441 18.16 28.78 -9.04
N ARG A 442 18.02 29.66 -10.04
CA ARG A 442 16.73 29.94 -10.66
C ARG A 442 16.12 28.72 -11.36
N MET A 443 16.93 27.92 -12.05
CA MET A 443 16.45 26.71 -12.71
C MET A 443 16.04 25.65 -11.68
N ASN A 444 16.72 25.59 -10.52
CA ASN A 444 16.37 24.68 -9.44
C ASN A 444 15.00 25.05 -8.84
N GLN A 445 14.77 26.35 -8.64
CA GLN A 445 13.47 26.86 -8.20
C GLN A 445 12.35 26.52 -9.20
N LEU A 446 12.59 26.66 -10.51
CA LEU A 446 11.60 26.32 -11.53
C LEU A 446 11.26 24.83 -11.56
N ILE A 447 12.24 23.95 -11.31
CA ILE A 447 12.00 22.51 -11.18
C ILE A 447 11.08 22.26 -9.97
N GLY A 448 11.37 22.88 -8.82
CA GLY A 448 10.52 22.80 -7.62
C GLY A 448 9.09 23.32 -7.86
N ASP A 449 8.94 24.46 -8.53
CA ASP A 449 7.63 25.05 -8.87
C ASP A 449 6.79 24.13 -9.77
N ILE A 450 7.42 23.38 -10.70
CA ILE A 450 6.71 22.39 -11.54
C ILE A 450 6.21 21.23 -10.68
N THR A 451 7.03 20.72 -9.76
CA THR A 451 6.64 19.64 -8.85
C THR A 451 5.48 20.07 -7.94
N ASP A 452 5.58 21.26 -7.32
CA ASP A 452 4.52 21.83 -6.48
C ASP A 452 3.21 22.03 -7.27
N PHE A 453 3.29 22.50 -8.51
CA PHE A 453 2.13 22.64 -9.39
C PHE A 453 1.47 21.30 -9.73
N THR A 454 2.25 20.25 -9.99
CA THR A 454 1.70 18.91 -10.25
C THR A 454 1.00 18.34 -9.03
N ASN A 455 1.58 18.52 -7.84
CA ASN A 455 0.98 18.11 -6.57
C ASN A 455 -0.32 18.89 -6.27
N MET A 456 -0.37 20.17 -6.60
CA MET A 456 -1.59 21.00 -6.55
C MET A 456 -2.70 20.42 -7.42
N ARG A 457 -2.44 20.12 -8.70
CA ARG A 457 -3.47 19.66 -9.65
C ARG A 457 -4.08 18.31 -9.24
N GLU A 458 -3.33 17.51 -8.49
CA GLU A 458 -3.75 16.20 -8.00
C GLU A 458 -4.36 16.24 -6.59
N GLY A 459 -4.49 17.44 -5.99
CA GLY A 459 -5.03 17.62 -4.64
C GLY A 459 -4.16 17.02 -3.53
N LYS A 460 -2.89 16.74 -3.81
CA LYS A 460 -1.94 16.10 -2.89
C LYS A 460 -1.14 17.11 -2.05
N LEU A 461 -1.25 18.41 -2.34
CA LEU A 461 -0.55 19.46 -1.59
C LEU A 461 -1.15 19.59 -0.17
N LYS A 462 -0.42 19.13 0.84
CA LYS A 462 -0.77 19.25 2.26
C LYS A 462 -0.11 20.48 2.86
N LEU A 463 -0.82 21.17 3.77
CA LEU A 463 -0.31 22.33 4.51
C LEU A 463 -0.04 21.96 5.96
N GLU A 464 1.06 22.47 6.51
CA GLU A 464 1.41 22.34 7.93
C GLU A 464 1.23 23.71 8.61
N ARG A 465 0.06 23.91 9.23
CA ARG A 465 -0.32 25.23 9.77
C ARG A 465 0.08 25.37 11.24
N HIS A 466 0.76 26.46 11.57
CA HIS A 466 1.18 26.80 12.92
C HIS A 466 0.77 28.24 13.29
N PRO A 467 0.55 28.54 14.59
CA PRO A 467 0.33 29.91 15.08
C PRO A 467 1.61 30.77 14.96
N THR A 468 1.70 31.58 13.90
CA THR A 468 2.90 32.36 13.55
C THR A 468 2.60 33.87 13.50
N ASN A 469 3.59 34.72 13.75
CA ASN A 469 3.47 36.16 13.56
C ASN A 469 3.87 36.54 12.12
N PHE A 470 3.00 37.24 11.39
CA PHE A 470 3.29 37.68 10.02
C PHE A 470 4.58 38.51 9.91
N SER A 471 4.90 39.31 10.94
CA SER A 471 6.12 40.13 10.97
C SER A 471 7.39 39.28 10.91
N GLN A 472 7.39 38.10 11.54
CA GLN A 472 8.53 37.17 11.49
C GLN A 472 8.69 36.60 10.07
N ILE A 473 7.60 36.16 9.44
CA ILE A 473 7.61 35.64 8.06
C ILE A 473 8.18 36.68 7.09
N PHE A 474 7.78 37.95 7.25
CA PHE A 474 8.30 39.04 6.42
C PHE A 474 9.79 39.33 6.69
N GLN A 475 10.22 39.35 7.95
CA GLN A 475 11.62 39.57 8.31
C GLN A 475 12.54 38.47 7.77
N THR A 476 12.10 37.20 7.78
CA THR A 476 12.85 36.07 7.19
C THR A 476 12.98 36.19 5.68
N MET A 477 11.99 36.79 5.00
CA MET A 477 12.00 36.95 3.54
C MET A 477 12.85 38.14 3.08
N LEU A 478 12.94 39.21 3.86
CA LEU A 478 13.57 40.48 3.48
C LEU A 478 15.02 40.34 2.94
N PRO A 479 15.92 39.53 3.55
CA PRO A 479 17.28 39.32 3.03
C PRO A 479 17.32 38.73 1.61
N LEU A 480 16.29 37.99 1.19
CA LEU A 480 16.23 37.33 -0.11
C LEU A 480 15.89 38.31 -1.25
N VAL A 481 15.18 39.41 -0.96
CA VAL A 481 14.72 40.38 -1.97
C VAL A 481 15.53 41.67 -1.98
N ASN A 482 16.15 42.05 -0.85
CA ASN A 482 16.96 43.27 -0.72
C ASN A 482 18.03 43.45 -1.80
N PRO A 483 18.86 42.42 -2.14
CA PRO A 483 19.91 42.59 -3.16
C PRO A 483 19.36 42.96 -4.54
N ALA A 484 18.15 42.50 -4.88
CA ALA A 484 17.49 42.82 -6.16
C ALA A 484 16.91 44.24 -6.17
N ILE A 485 16.39 44.70 -5.02
CA ILE A 485 15.85 46.04 -4.81
C ILE A 485 16.97 47.08 -4.90
N GLU A 486 18.09 46.85 -4.21
CA GLU A 486 19.27 47.71 -4.23
C GLU A 486 19.88 47.83 -5.63
N ARG A 487 20.01 46.70 -6.35
CA ARG A 487 20.55 46.68 -7.72
C ARG A 487 19.73 47.51 -8.70
N LYS A 488 18.40 47.55 -8.53
CA LYS A 488 17.48 48.36 -9.35
C LYS A 488 17.21 49.75 -8.76
N GLN A 489 17.78 50.10 -7.61
CA GLN A 489 17.51 51.35 -6.89
C GLN A 489 16.01 51.61 -6.62
N LEU A 490 15.26 50.55 -6.32
CA LEU A 490 13.83 50.65 -5.96
C LEU A 490 13.70 50.96 -4.47
N ASN A 491 12.62 51.64 -4.08
CA ASN A 491 12.33 51.91 -2.68
C ASN A 491 11.25 50.93 -2.14
N LEU A 492 11.59 50.09 -1.17
CA LEU A 492 10.63 49.19 -0.52
C LEU A 492 10.13 49.83 0.78
N LYS A 493 8.84 50.16 0.85
CA LYS A 493 8.18 50.68 2.05
C LYS A 493 7.30 49.61 2.67
N ALA A 494 7.71 49.08 3.82
CA ALA A 494 6.91 48.14 4.59
C ALA A 494 6.18 48.86 5.74
N GLN A 495 4.86 48.76 5.78
CA GLN A 495 3.99 49.26 6.85
C GLN A 495 3.23 48.08 7.46
N ILE A 496 3.82 47.48 8.49
CA ILE A 496 3.24 46.35 9.22
C ILE A 496 2.75 46.88 10.57
N SER A 497 1.49 46.64 10.91
CA SER A 497 0.93 47.09 12.18
C SER A 497 1.59 46.33 13.34
N ASP A 498 2.15 47.02 14.34
CA ASP A 498 2.92 46.42 15.45
C ASP A 498 2.11 45.42 16.31
N ASN A 499 0.77 45.45 16.21
CA ASN A 499 -0.15 44.68 17.05
C ASN A 499 -0.99 43.66 16.25
N LEU A 500 -0.39 43.00 15.26
CA LEU A 500 -1.06 41.95 14.49
C LEU A 500 -1.20 40.65 15.32
N PRO A 501 -2.41 40.07 15.42
CA PRO A 501 -2.62 38.77 16.08
C PRO A 501 -1.91 37.63 15.32
N LYS A 502 -1.67 36.51 16.03
CA LYS A 502 -1.11 35.30 15.42
C LYS A 502 -2.04 34.75 14.33
N ILE A 503 -1.46 34.38 13.21
CA ILE A 503 -2.13 33.76 12.06
C ILE A 503 -1.88 32.26 12.05
N ASN A 504 -2.86 31.47 11.61
CA ASN A 504 -2.72 30.02 11.54
C ASN A 504 -2.33 29.58 10.12
N VAL A 505 -1.03 29.59 9.82
CA VAL A 505 -0.51 29.42 8.47
C VAL A 505 0.72 28.51 8.41
N ASP A 506 0.98 27.97 7.24
CA ASP A 506 2.26 27.34 6.89
C ASP A 506 3.25 28.43 6.50
N GLU A 507 4.23 28.67 7.37
CA GLU A 507 5.22 29.74 7.24
C GLU A 507 5.98 29.68 5.89
N ASN A 508 6.45 28.50 5.52
CA ASN A 508 7.22 28.29 4.29
C ASN A 508 6.39 28.60 3.06
N ARG A 509 5.12 28.19 3.04
CA ARG A 509 4.21 28.42 1.92
C ARG A 509 3.79 29.88 1.80
N ILE A 510 3.59 30.58 2.92
CA ILE A 510 3.34 32.03 2.90
C ILE A 510 4.60 32.81 2.51
N GLN A 511 5.79 32.39 2.93
CA GLN A 511 7.05 32.96 2.46
C GLN A 511 7.21 32.80 0.95
N GLN A 512 6.85 31.63 0.38
CA GLN A 512 6.84 31.38 -1.06
C GLN A 512 5.88 32.33 -1.81
N VAL A 513 4.67 32.55 -1.27
CA VAL A 513 3.71 33.52 -1.82
C VAL A 513 4.30 34.94 -1.80
N LEU A 514 4.83 35.39 -0.66
CA LEU A 514 5.43 36.71 -0.51
C LEU A 514 6.62 36.92 -1.46
N PHE A 515 7.51 35.93 -1.55
CA PHE A 515 8.64 35.97 -2.47
C PHE A 515 8.16 36.10 -3.92
N ASN A 516 7.19 35.29 -4.34
CA ASN A 516 6.67 35.32 -5.71
C ASN A 516 6.03 36.66 -6.07
N LEU A 517 5.23 37.24 -5.16
CA LEU A 517 4.54 38.50 -5.40
C LEU A 517 5.50 39.70 -5.39
N ILE A 518 6.41 39.79 -4.42
CA ILE A 518 7.39 40.90 -4.35
C ILE A 518 8.41 40.79 -5.49
N ASN A 519 8.85 39.59 -5.84
CA ASN A 519 9.79 39.42 -6.95
C ASN A 519 9.12 39.76 -8.30
N ASN A 520 7.81 39.52 -8.46
CA ASN A 520 7.06 40.05 -9.59
C ASN A 520 7.02 41.59 -9.60
N ALA A 521 6.74 42.23 -8.46
CA ALA A 521 6.78 43.68 -8.33
C ALA A 521 8.15 44.26 -8.70
N ILE A 522 9.25 43.68 -8.20
CA ILE A 522 10.63 44.06 -8.54
C ILE A 522 10.90 43.88 -10.02
N LYS A 523 10.42 42.77 -10.61
CA LYS A 523 10.66 42.44 -12.02
C LYS A 523 10.03 43.46 -12.96
N TYR A 524 8.79 43.87 -12.70
CA TYR A 524 8.00 44.74 -13.60
C TYR A 524 8.04 46.23 -13.23
N THR A 525 8.72 46.59 -12.14
CA THR A 525 9.06 47.98 -11.80
C THR A 525 10.48 48.29 -12.25
N GLN A 526 10.66 49.34 -13.05
CA GLN A 526 12.00 49.78 -13.49
C GLN A 526 12.57 50.87 -12.59
N VAL A 527 11.77 51.88 -12.25
CA VAL A 527 12.09 52.96 -11.31
C VAL A 527 10.81 53.27 -10.54
N GLY A 528 10.87 53.37 -9.21
CA GLY A 528 9.68 53.64 -8.40
C GLY A 528 9.71 53.01 -7.01
N GLU A 529 8.53 52.82 -6.43
CA GLU A 529 8.35 52.24 -5.09
C GLU A 529 7.55 50.94 -5.12
N ILE A 530 7.87 50.05 -4.19
CA ILE A 530 7.07 48.87 -3.86
C ILE A 530 6.61 49.07 -2.41
N ARG A 531 5.30 49.02 -2.18
CA ARG A 531 4.69 49.17 -0.86
C ARG A 531 4.12 47.84 -0.41
N LEU A 532 4.47 47.42 0.81
CA LEU A 532 3.85 46.28 1.48
C LEU A 532 3.14 46.79 2.73
N GLU A 533 1.86 46.48 2.86
CA GLU A 533 1.03 46.86 3.99
C GLU A 533 0.33 45.64 4.58
N ALA A 534 0.37 45.48 5.90
CA ALA A 534 -0.33 44.41 6.61
C ALA A 534 -1.20 44.98 7.73
N LYS A 535 -2.51 44.72 7.66
CA LYS A 535 -3.55 45.27 8.55
C LYS A 535 -4.49 44.19 9.05
N LEU A 536 -5.01 44.39 10.26
CA LEU A 536 -6.09 43.57 10.80
C LEU A 536 -7.44 44.05 10.24
N THR A 537 -8.21 43.11 9.70
CA THR A 537 -9.63 43.26 9.37
C THR A 537 -10.48 42.47 10.38
N ASP A 538 -11.80 42.65 10.38
CA ASP A 538 -12.72 42.12 11.42
C ASP A 538 -12.52 40.64 11.82
N SER A 539 -11.99 39.79 10.93
CA SER A 539 -11.72 38.36 11.23
C SER A 539 -10.47 37.77 10.57
N GLU A 540 -9.66 38.55 9.86
CA GLU A 540 -8.55 38.08 9.01
C GLU A 540 -7.43 39.14 8.96
N VAL A 541 -6.19 38.73 8.71
CA VAL A 541 -5.09 39.66 8.37
C VAL A 541 -5.08 39.90 6.86
N LEU A 542 -5.22 41.16 6.45
CA LEU A 542 -5.15 41.60 5.06
C LEU A 542 -3.73 42.09 4.76
N VAL A 543 -3.11 41.48 3.74
CA VAL A 543 -1.79 41.86 3.22
C VAL A 543 -1.99 42.48 1.83
N ILE A 544 -1.40 43.64 1.61
CA ILE A 544 -1.47 44.42 0.36
C ILE A 544 -0.05 44.66 -0.13
N ILE A 545 0.20 44.35 -1.40
CA ILE A 545 1.47 44.59 -2.10
C ILE A 545 1.16 45.44 -3.33
N GLU A 546 1.71 46.64 -3.38
CA GLU A 546 1.50 47.61 -4.45
C GLU A 546 2.85 47.97 -5.10
N ASP A 547 2.90 47.95 -6.42
CA ASP A 547 4.05 48.40 -7.21
C ASP A 547 3.67 49.54 -8.15
N THR A 548 4.60 50.44 -8.43
CA THR A 548 4.43 51.54 -9.40
C THR A 548 4.97 51.17 -10.78
N GLY A 549 4.86 49.89 -11.18
CA GLY A 549 5.40 49.35 -12.42
C GLY A 549 4.53 49.60 -13.66
N ILE A 550 4.78 48.82 -14.72
CA ILE A 550 4.10 48.99 -16.03
C ILE A 550 2.58 48.71 -16.00
N GLY A 551 2.09 48.05 -14.95
CA GLY A 551 0.70 47.61 -14.84
C GLY A 551 0.28 46.56 -15.87
N ILE A 552 -0.91 46.00 -15.70
CA ILE A 552 -1.48 44.90 -16.49
C ILE A 552 -2.73 45.42 -17.22
N PRO A 553 -2.85 45.23 -18.54
CA PRO A 553 -4.06 45.56 -19.30
C PRO A 553 -5.31 44.84 -18.76
N LYS A 554 -6.44 45.55 -18.71
CA LYS A 554 -7.71 45.01 -18.18
C LYS A 554 -8.22 43.77 -18.95
N ALA A 555 -7.86 43.64 -20.22
CA ALA A 555 -8.20 42.47 -21.04
C ALA A 555 -7.41 41.21 -20.62
N GLU A 556 -6.22 41.36 -20.06
CA GLU A 556 -5.32 40.26 -19.70
C GLU A 556 -5.49 39.81 -18.24
N LEU A 557 -6.11 40.64 -17.39
CA LEU A 557 -6.39 40.31 -15.98
C LEU A 557 -7.22 39.01 -15.81
N LYS A 558 -8.19 38.75 -16.70
CA LYS A 558 -9.00 37.51 -16.66
C LYS A 558 -8.27 36.28 -17.21
N THR A 559 -7.18 36.50 -17.92
CA THR A 559 -6.38 35.48 -18.63
C THR A 559 -5.26 34.98 -17.73
N ILE A 560 -4.63 35.89 -16.98
CA ILE A 560 -3.56 35.61 -16.01
C ILE A 560 -4.07 34.79 -14.80
N GLU A 561 -5.40 34.75 -14.59
CA GLU A 561 -6.05 33.87 -13.61
C GLU A 561 -6.25 32.42 -14.09
N LYS A 562 -6.03 32.13 -15.39
CA LYS A 562 -6.12 30.77 -15.96
C LYS A 562 -4.73 30.12 -16.04
N ASP A 563 -4.70 28.80 -15.87
CA ASP A 563 -3.46 28.01 -15.90
C ASP A 563 -2.67 28.24 -17.21
N TYR A 564 -1.35 28.46 -17.11
CA TYR A 564 -0.37 28.58 -18.20
C TYR A 564 -0.38 29.84 -19.09
N GLU A 565 -1.21 30.87 -18.88
CA GLU A 565 -1.25 32.03 -19.78
C GLU A 565 -0.51 33.28 -19.25
N ARG A 566 0.31 33.90 -20.12
CA ARG A 566 1.01 35.19 -19.88
C ARG A 566 0.25 36.33 -20.56
N ALA A 567 0.38 37.54 -20.01
CA ALA A 567 0.13 38.79 -20.72
C ALA A 567 0.98 38.87 -22.01
N THR A 568 0.36 39.21 -23.13
CA THR A 568 0.96 39.11 -24.49
C THR A 568 1.99 40.21 -24.82
N ASN A 569 2.21 41.19 -23.93
CA ASN A 569 3.00 42.39 -24.22
C ASN A 569 4.36 42.54 -23.49
N VAL A 570 5.05 41.45 -23.10
CA VAL A 570 6.37 41.56 -22.44
C VAL A 570 7.41 40.64 -23.07
N ASP A 571 7.95 41.08 -24.20
CA ASP A 571 8.82 40.28 -25.09
C ASP A 571 10.29 40.09 -24.63
N ASN A 572 10.64 40.33 -23.36
CA ASN A 572 12.04 40.14 -22.93
C ASN A 572 12.29 39.77 -21.46
N ILE A 573 11.29 39.31 -20.69
CA ILE A 573 11.50 39.00 -19.26
C ILE A 573 11.05 37.58 -18.87
N SER A 574 12.03 36.67 -18.72
CA SER A 574 11.89 35.24 -18.37
C SER A 574 11.01 34.96 -17.13
N GLY A 575 10.13 33.96 -17.18
CA GLY A 575 9.32 33.41 -16.06
C GLY A 575 8.11 32.57 -16.53
N MET A 576 7.88 31.37 -15.97
CA MET A 576 6.97 30.33 -16.50
C MET A 576 5.46 30.63 -16.39
N GLY A 577 5.04 31.68 -15.68
CA GLY A 577 3.62 32.03 -15.48
C GLY A 577 2.90 31.23 -14.38
N LEU A 578 3.60 30.31 -13.69
CA LEU A 578 3.03 29.44 -12.65
C LEU A 578 2.93 30.10 -11.26
N GLY A 579 3.74 31.13 -10.99
CA GLY A 579 3.89 31.67 -9.63
C GLY A 579 2.62 32.29 -9.05
N LEU A 580 1.76 32.90 -9.87
CA LEU A 580 0.53 33.55 -9.40
C LEU A 580 -0.61 32.55 -9.17
N SER A 581 -0.79 31.57 -10.07
CA SER A 581 -1.79 30.52 -9.91
C SER A 581 -1.48 29.64 -8.69
N LEU A 582 -0.20 29.30 -8.49
CA LEU A 582 0.27 28.60 -7.30
C LEU A 582 0.05 29.44 -6.04
N SER A 583 0.40 30.74 -6.06
CA SER A 583 0.19 31.64 -4.91
C SER A 583 -1.28 31.74 -4.53
N LYS A 584 -2.18 31.87 -5.52
CA LYS A 584 -3.63 31.90 -5.30
C LYS A 584 -4.11 30.59 -4.64
N HIS A 585 -3.67 29.45 -5.14
CA HIS A 585 -4.04 28.16 -4.58
C HIS A 585 -3.51 27.93 -3.16
N ILE A 586 -2.27 28.33 -2.86
CA ILE A 586 -1.72 28.28 -1.50
C ILE A 586 -2.58 29.11 -0.55
N ILE A 587 -2.97 30.33 -0.94
CA ILE A 587 -3.84 31.19 -0.13
C ILE A 587 -5.24 30.57 0.05
N GLU A 588 -5.83 30.00 -1.00
CA GLU A 588 -7.13 29.30 -0.93
C GLU A 588 -7.07 28.06 -0.02
N LEU A 589 -5.98 27.28 -0.06
CA LEU A 589 -5.74 26.17 0.87
C LEU A 589 -5.59 26.65 2.31
N HIS A 590 -5.16 27.89 2.55
CA HIS A 590 -5.18 28.54 3.88
C HIS A 590 -6.55 29.13 4.24
N HIS A 591 -7.59 28.92 3.43
CA HIS A 591 -8.91 29.56 3.55
C HIS A 591 -8.89 31.09 3.39
N GLY A 592 -7.83 31.63 2.79
CA GLY A 592 -7.73 33.03 2.41
C GLY A 592 -8.27 33.32 1.01
N ARG A 593 -8.27 34.59 0.62
CA ARG A 593 -8.63 35.05 -0.73
C ARG A 593 -7.52 35.92 -1.29
N LEU A 594 -7.16 35.74 -2.57
CA LEU A 594 -6.21 36.58 -3.30
C LEU A 594 -6.94 37.37 -4.39
N GLN A 595 -6.70 38.68 -4.47
CA GLN A 595 -7.29 39.60 -5.44
C GLN A 595 -6.20 40.46 -6.09
N ILE A 596 -6.43 40.85 -7.34
CA ILE A 596 -5.49 41.64 -8.13
C ILE A 596 -6.25 42.77 -8.81
N SER A 597 -5.70 43.97 -8.70
CA SER A 597 -6.15 45.14 -9.43
C SER A 597 -4.94 45.82 -10.06
N SER A 598 -5.05 46.20 -11.33
CA SER A 598 -3.93 46.78 -12.06
C SER A 598 -4.43 47.75 -13.12
N ARG A 599 -3.63 48.78 -13.39
CA ARG A 599 -3.89 49.77 -14.44
C ARG A 599 -2.61 50.02 -15.20
N LEU A 600 -2.72 49.98 -16.53
CA LEU A 600 -1.58 50.14 -17.42
C LEU A 600 -0.90 51.51 -17.17
N GLY A 601 0.38 51.48 -16.82
CA GLY A 601 1.20 52.66 -16.52
C GLY A 601 1.06 53.24 -15.10
N GLU A 602 0.11 52.77 -14.29
CA GLU A 602 -0.06 53.19 -12.88
C GLU A 602 0.49 52.15 -11.89
N GLY A 603 0.66 50.89 -12.32
CA GLY A 603 1.20 49.80 -11.49
C GLY A 603 0.18 48.70 -11.16
N THR A 604 0.56 47.80 -10.25
CA THR A 604 -0.27 46.65 -9.83
C THR A 604 -0.41 46.58 -8.32
N LEU A 605 -1.63 46.32 -7.86
CA LEU A 605 -1.96 46.05 -6.47
C LEU A 605 -2.48 44.62 -6.35
N VAL A 606 -1.79 43.82 -5.54
CA VAL A 606 -2.18 42.46 -5.16
C VAL A 606 -2.50 42.44 -3.68
N SER A 607 -3.66 41.91 -3.31
CA SER A 607 -4.07 41.78 -1.91
C SER A 607 -4.49 40.37 -1.58
N PHE A 608 -4.13 39.86 -0.40
CA PHE A 608 -4.59 38.55 0.06
C PHE A 608 -4.91 38.52 1.56
N THR A 609 -5.79 37.60 1.97
CA THR A 609 -6.19 37.43 3.37
C THR A 609 -5.62 36.16 4.01
N LEU A 610 -5.32 36.21 5.31
CA LEU A 610 -4.83 35.09 6.11
C LEU A 610 -5.71 34.87 7.36
N PRO A 611 -6.02 33.62 7.74
CA PRO A 611 -6.91 33.32 8.85
C PRO A 611 -6.24 33.54 10.22
N LEU A 612 -7.03 34.04 11.17
CA LEU A 612 -6.64 34.12 12.58
C LEU A 612 -6.74 32.75 13.26
N VAL A 613 -5.98 32.56 14.34
CA VAL A 613 -6.14 31.41 15.22
C VAL A 613 -7.57 31.44 15.81
N SER A 614 -8.38 30.42 15.52
CA SER A 614 -9.76 30.32 16.00
C SER A 614 -9.84 29.48 17.28
N GLY A 615 -10.27 30.07 18.40
CA GLY A 615 -10.72 29.35 19.60
C GLY A 615 -10.33 29.98 20.96
N PRO A 616 -11.20 29.92 22.00
CA PRO A 616 -11.06 30.69 23.23
C PRO A 616 -10.19 29.98 24.26
N GLU A 617 -9.11 30.62 24.68
CA GLU A 617 -8.51 30.39 26.00
C GLU A 617 -7.84 31.69 26.46
N VAL A 618 -8.71 32.64 26.82
CA VAL A 618 -8.38 33.61 27.86
C VAL A 618 -8.61 32.89 29.19
N LEU A 619 -7.55 32.26 29.71
CA LEU A 619 -7.41 32.02 31.14
C LEU A 619 -6.10 32.64 31.58
N SER A 620 -6.24 33.87 32.07
CA SER A 620 -5.55 34.42 33.24
C SER A 620 -4.43 33.55 33.81
N LEU A 621 -3.19 33.97 33.58
CA LEU A 621 -2.22 34.03 34.67
C LEU A 621 -1.69 35.46 34.74
N GLU A 622 -2.05 36.07 35.87
CA GLU A 622 -1.61 37.37 36.31
C GLU A 622 -0.08 37.46 36.38
N GLU A 623 0.38 38.68 36.16
CA GLU A 623 1.74 39.16 36.32
C GLU A 623 2.40 38.65 37.61
N LYS A 624 3.58 38.05 37.46
CA LYS A 624 4.63 38.12 38.48
C LYS A 624 5.96 38.50 37.82
N ASN A 625 6.26 39.79 37.99
CA ASN A 625 7.56 40.44 38.13
C ASN A 625 8.64 40.17 37.07
N GLU A 626 8.84 41.22 36.26
CA GLU A 626 10.11 41.93 36.07
C GLU A 626 11.40 41.17 36.43
N GLN A 627 12.10 40.75 35.38
CA GLN A 627 13.52 41.06 35.20
C GLN A 627 13.79 41.25 33.70
N SER A 628 14.42 42.38 33.39
CA SER A 628 14.68 42.96 32.08
C SER A 628 15.18 42.00 31.00
N PRO A 629 14.98 42.33 29.71
CA PRO A 629 15.65 41.63 28.61
C PRO A 629 17.16 41.72 28.82
N ILE A 630 17.80 40.57 29.00
CA ILE A 630 19.24 40.48 28.88
C ILE A 630 19.55 40.77 27.42
N ASP A 631 20.27 41.87 27.19
CA ASP A 631 20.75 42.34 25.90
C ASP A 631 21.33 41.19 25.04
N GLU A 632 20.57 40.74 24.03
CA GLU A 632 21.04 39.81 22.99
C GLU A 632 22.17 40.42 22.13
N ALA A 633 22.52 41.69 22.36
CA ALA A 633 23.69 42.35 21.80
C ALA A 633 25.00 42.11 22.58
N LYS A 634 24.99 41.35 23.70
CA LYS A 634 26.20 41.02 24.49
C LYS A 634 26.61 39.54 24.49
N VAL A 635 25.83 38.65 23.87
CA VAL A 635 26.16 37.22 23.78
C VAL A 635 27.19 36.92 22.66
N LEU A 636 27.49 37.91 21.81
CA LEU A 636 28.54 37.85 20.79
C LEU A 636 29.95 38.23 21.29
N GLU A 637 30.12 38.61 22.57
CA GLU A 637 31.45 38.97 23.14
C GLU A 637 32.06 37.95 24.11
N THR A 638 31.45 36.77 24.29
CA THR A 638 32.03 35.67 25.11
C THR A 638 32.30 34.40 24.31
N LEU A 639 32.82 34.54 23.10
CA LEU A 639 33.74 33.53 22.57
C LEU A 639 35.08 33.77 23.27
N PRO A 640 35.62 32.81 24.05
CA PRO A 640 36.97 32.94 24.55
C PRO A 640 37.89 33.12 23.34
N ASN A 641 38.47 34.31 23.26
CA ASN A 641 39.58 34.63 22.39
C ASN A 641 40.80 33.89 22.93
N HIS A 642 40.80 32.56 22.83
CA HIS A 642 41.99 31.73 23.00
C HIS A 642 42.41 31.29 21.61
N SER A 643 43.23 32.15 21.01
CA SER A 643 44.39 31.72 20.26
C SER A 643 45.20 30.74 21.13
N GLU A 644 44.87 29.46 21.06
CA GLU A 644 45.83 28.39 21.29
C GLU A 644 45.60 27.36 20.19
N GLU A 645 46.55 27.35 19.27
CA GLU A 645 46.89 26.18 18.46
C GLU A 645 47.09 24.99 19.40
N GLN A 646 46.03 24.24 19.70
CA GLN A 646 46.17 22.91 20.28
C GLN A 646 46.54 21.96 19.14
N ILE A 647 47.84 21.68 19.10
CA ILE A 647 48.53 20.74 18.23
C ILE A 647 47.87 19.36 18.38
N PHE A 648 47.07 18.96 17.40
CA PHE A 648 46.64 17.58 17.20
C PHE A 648 47.78 16.77 16.59
N LYS A 649 47.90 15.50 16.98
CA LYS A 649 48.60 14.49 16.20
C LYS A 649 47.58 13.80 15.28
N GLY A 650 47.50 14.24 14.02
CA GLY A 650 46.74 13.57 12.95
C GLY A 650 45.66 14.46 12.30
N LYS A 651 45.35 14.18 11.03
CA LYS A 651 44.23 14.81 10.30
C LYS A 651 42.95 14.03 10.61
N ALA A 652 41.84 14.72 10.88
CA ALA A 652 40.56 14.05 11.09
C ALA A 652 40.08 13.39 9.79
N LYS A 653 39.58 12.16 9.90
CA LYS A 653 39.18 11.33 8.78
C LYS A 653 37.68 11.42 8.52
N VAL A 654 37.30 11.89 7.34
CA VAL A 654 35.90 12.07 6.92
C VAL A 654 35.60 11.13 5.76
N VAL A 655 34.57 10.31 5.92
CA VAL A 655 34.08 9.44 4.84
C VAL A 655 32.89 10.11 4.15
N ILE A 656 32.92 10.18 2.82
CA ILE A 656 31.85 10.73 1.97
C ILE A 656 31.25 9.59 1.16
N VAL A 657 29.93 9.44 1.20
CA VAL A 657 29.20 8.41 0.45
C VAL A 657 28.14 9.06 -0.42
N ASP A 658 28.35 9.02 -1.73
CA ASP A 658 27.46 9.57 -2.76
C ASP A 658 27.70 8.78 -4.06
N ASP A 659 26.64 8.35 -4.74
CA ASP A 659 26.74 7.55 -5.96
C ASP A 659 27.14 8.36 -7.20
N GLU A 660 27.09 9.69 -7.11
CA GLU A 660 27.50 10.59 -8.17
C GLU A 660 28.89 11.18 -7.89
N ASP A 661 29.90 10.76 -8.65
CA ASP A 661 31.30 11.22 -8.53
C ASP A 661 31.45 12.76 -8.53
N LEU A 662 30.55 13.45 -9.25
CA LEU A 662 30.51 14.90 -9.33
C LEU A 662 30.22 15.57 -7.97
N ASN A 663 29.30 15.00 -7.19
CA ASN A 663 28.95 15.51 -5.87
C ASN A 663 30.11 15.30 -4.89
N VAL A 664 30.75 14.13 -4.95
CA VAL A 664 31.96 13.81 -4.18
C VAL A 664 33.06 14.83 -4.46
N GLU A 665 33.34 15.14 -5.72
CA GLU A 665 34.34 16.14 -6.11
C GLU A 665 34.00 17.54 -5.56
N ILE A 666 32.73 17.93 -5.58
CA ILE A 666 32.28 19.21 -5.03
C ILE A 666 32.46 19.27 -3.51
N PHE A 667 32.08 18.21 -2.79
CA PHE A 667 32.26 18.15 -1.34
C PHE A 667 33.73 18.16 -0.94
N ILE A 668 34.58 17.41 -1.65
CA ILE A 668 36.05 17.47 -1.45
C ILE A 668 36.55 18.91 -1.64
N ASN A 669 36.14 19.59 -2.71
CA ASN A 669 36.54 20.98 -2.96
C ASN A 669 36.06 21.94 -1.87
N PHE A 670 34.84 21.78 -1.37
CA PHE A 670 34.31 22.62 -0.29
C PHE A 670 35.04 22.40 1.04
N LEU A 671 35.51 21.17 1.28
CA LEU A 671 36.19 20.76 2.52
C LEU A 671 37.72 20.90 2.47
N GLU A 672 38.32 21.14 1.30
CA GLU A 672 39.78 21.27 1.10
C GLU A 672 40.44 22.24 2.10
N SER A 673 39.74 23.31 2.48
CA SER A 673 40.23 24.32 3.44
C SER A 673 40.35 23.86 4.91
N LEU A 674 39.86 22.67 5.27
CA LEU A 674 39.77 22.20 6.67
C LEU A 674 40.88 21.21 7.09
N ASP A 675 41.88 20.96 6.24
CA ASP A 675 43.01 20.01 6.48
C ASP A 675 42.57 18.60 6.96
N LEU A 676 41.58 18.03 6.26
CA LEU A 676 40.98 16.73 6.56
C LEU A 676 41.58 15.61 5.71
N GLU A 677 41.54 14.37 6.20
CA GLU A 677 41.73 13.16 5.39
C GLU A 677 40.36 12.70 4.87
N ILE A 678 40.16 12.69 3.56
CA ILE A 678 38.86 12.36 2.97
C ILE A 678 38.93 11.00 2.27
N ILE A 679 37.99 10.11 2.60
CA ILE A 679 37.78 8.81 1.96
C ILE A 679 36.41 8.84 1.29
N ASN A 680 36.30 8.32 0.07
CA ASN A 680 35.06 8.36 -0.71
C ASN A 680 34.57 6.95 -1.10
N TYR A 681 33.26 6.77 -1.06
CA TYR A 681 32.56 5.57 -1.53
C TYR A 681 31.41 5.95 -2.44
N SER A 682 31.19 5.15 -3.49
CA SER A 682 30.08 5.33 -4.44
C SER A 682 28.80 4.58 -4.05
N ASN A 683 28.84 3.76 -2.99
CA ASN A 683 27.68 3.03 -2.51
C ASN A 683 27.81 2.72 -1.01
N SER A 684 26.67 2.57 -0.33
CA SER A 684 26.63 2.31 1.12
C SER A 684 27.16 0.92 1.51
N SER A 685 27.01 -0.09 0.66
CA SER A 685 27.44 -1.46 0.97
C SER A 685 28.97 -1.55 1.11
N SER A 686 29.71 -0.98 0.15
CA SER A 686 31.18 -0.92 0.18
C SER A 686 31.70 -0.07 1.32
N MET A 687 30.99 1.01 1.69
CA MET A 687 31.33 1.79 2.88
C MET A 687 31.13 0.97 4.15
N LEU A 688 30.00 0.28 4.31
CA LEU A 688 29.72 -0.54 5.49
C LEU A 688 30.73 -1.69 5.67
N GLU A 689 31.16 -2.33 4.58
CA GLU A 689 32.19 -3.38 4.61
C GLU A 689 33.55 -2.87 5.11
N ASN A 690 33.89 -1.61 4.84
CA ASN A 690 35.17 -1.01 5.19
C ASN A 690 35.10 -0.07 6.40
N LEU A 691 33.91 0.18 6.96
CA LEU A 691 33.68 1.15 8.03
C LEU A 691 34.55 0.88 9.26
N THR A 692 34.76 -0.40 9.60
CA THR A 692 35.61 -0.83 10.72
C THR A 692 37.10 -0.67 10.43
N THR A 693 37.51 -0.80 9.17
CA THR A 693 38.91 -0.66 8.75
C THR A 693 39.29 0.82 8.64
N ASP A 694 38.36 1.65 8.16
CA ASP A 694 38.62 3.06 7.91
C ASP A 694 38.59 3.89 9.19
N GLU A 695 37.78 3.51 10.19
CA GLU A 695 37.59 4.24 11.46
C GLU A 695 37.38 5.76 11.24
N PRO A 696 36.27 6.18 10.59
CA PRO A 696 36.02 7.60 10.32
C PRO A 696 35.61 8.38 11.58
N ASP A 697 36.05 9.64 11.65
CA ASP A 697 35.62 10.62 12.66
C ASP A 697 34.29 11.29 12.30
N LEU A 698 33.89 11.26 11.03
CA LEU A 698 32.61 11.78 10.51
C LEU A 698 32.20 11.08 9.23
N LEU A 699 30.92 10.74 9.12
CA LEU A 699 30.31 10.23 7.88
C LEU A 699 29.44 11.31 7.23
N ILE A 700 29.64 11.58 5.95
CA ILE A 700 28.75 12.38 5.10
C ILE A 700 28.03 11.42 4.15
N LEU A 701 26.70 11.34 4.24
CA LEU A 701 25.92 10.26 3.62
C LEU A 701 24.75 10.79 2.76
N ASP A 702 24.66 10.37 1.50
CA ASP A 702 23.43 10.54 0.71
C ASP A 702 22.34 9.54 1.13
N LEU A 703 21.07 9.95 1.05
CA LEU A 703 19.92 9.06 1.25
C LEU A 703 19.49 8.36 -0.03
N MET A 704 19.67 8.99 -1.19
CA MET A 704 19.08 8.52 -2.45
C MET A 704 20.09 7.76 -3.32
N MET A 705 20.51 6.58 -2.86
CA MET A 705 21.40 5.69 -3.62
C MET A 705 20.67 4.43 -4.16
N PRO A 706 21.12 3.85 -5.29
CA PRO A 706 20.41 2.75 -5.96
C PRO A 706 20.50 1.38 -5.27
N ASP A 707 21.55 1.11 -4.48
CA ASP A 707 21.79 -0.22 -3.90
C ASP A 707 21.11 -0.41 -2.54
N LEU A 708 21.62 0.29 -1.52
CA LEU A 708 21.09 0.31 -0.16
C LEU A 708 20.61 1.73 0.14
N ASP A 709 19.32 1.87 0.44
CA ASP A 709 18.71 3.14 0.86
C ASP A 709 19.48 3.71 2.06
N GLY A 710 19.86 4.99 2.01
CA GLY A 710 20.66 5.61 3.06
C GLY A 710 19.96 5.62 4.43
N TYR A 711 18.62 5.53 4.47
CA TYR A 711 17.90 5.29 5.73
C TYR A 711 18.26 3.95 6.37
N ALA A 712 18.38 2.88 5.57
CA ALA A 712 18.76 1.55 6.06
C ALA A 712 20.24 1.52 6.50
N ALA A 713 21.11 2.26 5.80
CA ALA A 713 22.51 2.41 6.22
C ALA A 713 22.63 3.07 7.60
N ILE A 714 21.86 4.13 7.88
CA ILE A 714 21.83 4.78 9.19
C ILE A 714 21.39 3.79 10.28
N GLU A 715 20.30 3.04 10.06
CA GLU A 715 19.83 2.04 11.03
C GLU A 715 20.88 0.96 11.33
N GLN A 716 21.58 0.49 10.29
CA GLN A 716 22.63 -0.50 10.44
C GLN A 716 23.82 0.07 11.23
N ILE A 717 24.31 1.27 10.89
CA ILE A 717 25.39 1.93 11.63
C ILE A 717 24.98 2.12 13.09
N ARG A 718 23.73 2.54 13.35
CA ARG A 718 23.24 2.76 14.73
C ARG A 718 23.01 1.48 15.53
N SER A 719 23.03 0.32 14.88
CA SER A 719 23.05 -0.96 15.59
C SER A 719 24.43 -1.31 16.17
N GLU A 720 25.50 -0.72 15.62
CA GLU A 720 26.90 -1.01 15.98
C GLU A 720 27.60 0.17 16.67
N TYR A 721 27.33 1.41 16.23
CA TYR A 721 27.96 2.65 16.70
C TYR A 721 26.92 3.66 17.19
N SER A 722 27.15 4.26 18.35
CA SER A 722 26.33 5.36 18.86
C SER A 722 26.54 6.66 18.05
N SER A 723 25.63 7.62 18.23
CA SER A 723 25.74 8.96 17.61
C SER A 723 26.91 9.79 18.13
N GLU A 724 27.46 9.41 19.29
CA GLU A 724 28.64 10.03 19.90
C GLU A 724 29.93 9.43 19.34
N GLU A 725 29.95 8.11 19.11
CA GLU A 725 31.08 7.36 18.54
C GLU A 725 31.26 7.60 17.04
N LEU A 726 30.17 7.74 16.27
CA LEU A 726 30.25 8.03 14.84
C LEU A 726 29.17 9.03 14.43
N PRO A 727 29.51 10.33 14.28
CA PRO A 727 28.57 11.32 13.80
C PRO A 727 28.25 11.10 12.31
N ILE A 728 26.97 11.26 11.95
CA ILE A 728 26.49 11.15 10.57
C ILE A 728 25.84 12.48 10.15
N LEU A 729 26.40 13.11 9.12
CA LEU A 729 25.83 14.26 8.42
C LEU A 729 25.17 13.80 7.12
N VAL A 730 23.85 13.93 7.03
CA VAL A 730 23.10 13.51 5.85
C VAL A 730 23.06 14.61 4.80
N VAL A 731 23.20 14.27 3.52
CA VAL A 731 23.10 15.22 2.40
C VAL A 731 22.16 14.66 1.33
N THR A 732 20.97 15.24 1.14
CA THR A 732 19.94 14.63 0.26
C THR A 732 19.28 15.63 -0.69
N ALA A 733 18.86 15.16 -1.86
CA ALA A 733 17.99 15.90 -2.79
C ALA A 733 16.48 15.80 -2.42
N ASN A 734 16.12 14.98 -1.42
CA ASN A 734 14.75 14.79 -0.98
C ASN A 734 14.25 15.97 -0.12
N GLU A 735 13.46 16.85 -0.71
CA GLU A 735 12.89 18.00 0.01
C GLU A 735 11.94 17.61 1.16
N GLN A 736 11.34 16.40 1.13
CA GLN A 736 10.49 15.93 2.23
C GLN A 736 11.29 15.67 3.52
N GLU A 737 12.61 15.53 3.45
CA GLU A 737 13.46 15.42 4.64
C GLU A 737 13.40 16.69 5.50
N ARG A 738 13.19 17.87 4.89
CA ARG A 738 12.98 19.14 5.63
C ARG A 738 11.75 19.12 6.54
N LEU A 739 10.75 18.32 6.19
CA LEU A 739 9.46 18.26 6.87
C LEU A 739 9.40 17.07 7.84
N THR A 740 9.96 15.94 7.43
CA THR A 740 9.81 14.68 8.18
C THR A 740 10.91 14.44 9.21
N HIS A 741 12.10 15.04 9.03
CA HIS A 741 13.28 14.83 9.88
C HIS A 741 13.57 13.34 10.16
N LYS A 742 13.25 12.48 9.18
CA LYS A 742 13.28 11.03 9.34
C LYS A 742 14.70 10.54 9.60
N SER A 743 15.69 11.11 8.93
CA SER A 743 17.11 10.78 9.14
C SER A 743 17.58 11.06 10.57
N LEU A 744 17.19 12.19 11.15
CA LEU A 744 17.50 12.54 12.54
C LEU A 744 16.85 11.57 13.52
N THR A 745 15.59 11.18 13.26
CA THR A 745 14.86 10.22 14.09
C THR A 745 15.52 8.84 14.08
N LEU A 746 16.15 8.46 12.96
CA LEU A 746 16.91 7.20 12.83
C LEU A 746 18.32 7.27 13.45
N GLY A 747 18.75 8.46 13.89
CA GLY A 747 20.01 8.66 14.60
C GLY A 747 21.08 9.43 13.83
N ALA A 748 20.78 10.03 12.68
CA ALA A 748 21.70 11.00 12.07
C ALA A 748 21.88 12.22 13.00
N ASN A 749 23.08 12.80 12.98
CA ASN A 749 23.42 13.93 13.86
C ASN A 749 22.94 15.25 13.26
N ASP A 750 22.94 15.35 11.93
CA ASP A 750 22.48 16.52 11.21
C ASP A 750 22.16 16.22 9.73
N TYR A 751 21.52 17.16 9.02
CA TYR A 751 21.21 17.01 7.59
C TYR A 751 21.32 18.32 6.78
N LEU A 752 21.61 18.19 5.48
CA LEU A 752 21.69 19.23 4.46
C LEU A 752 20.88 18.84 3.22
N ILE A 753 20.28 19.84 2.56
CA ILE A 753 19.47 19.65 1.35
C ILE A 753 20.24 20.13 0.14
N LYS A 754 20.38 19.28 -0.87
CA LYS A 754 21.00 19.64 -2.16
C LYS A 754 20.12 20.66 -2.90
N PRO A 755 20.70 21.69 -3.54
CA PRO A 755 22.13 21.98 -3.66
C PRO A 755 22.73 22.57 -2.36
N VAL A 756 23.91 22.06 -1.98
CA VAL A 756 24.61 22.41 -0.73
C VAL A 756 25.48 23.64 -0.92
N VAL A 757 25.42 24.59 0.02
CA VAL A 757 26.27 25.79 0.04
C VAL A 757 27.60 25.49 0.76
N ALA A 758 28.73 25.87 0.17
CA ALA A 758 30.08 25.57 0.67
C ALA A 758 30.31 25.99 2.14
N LEU A 759 29.92 27.21 2.50
CA LEU A 759 30.07 27.73 3.87
C LEU A 759 29.25 26.91 4.87
N GLU A 760 28.03 26.52 4.51
CA GLU A 760 27.14 25.76 5.37
C GLU A 760 27.74 24.39 5.67
N LEU A 761 28.18 23.67 4.63
CA LEU A 761 28.82 22.36 4.77
C LEU A 761 30.04 22.43 5.70
N ARG A 762 30.94 23.39 5.49
CA ARG A 762 32.15 23.54 6.32
C ARG A 762 31.83 23.78 7.79
N MET A 763 30.84 24.64 8.07
CA MET A 763 30.46 24.96 9.44
C MET A 763 29.85 23.75 10.15
N ARG A 764 29.01 22.97 9.45
CA ARG A 764 28.39 21.74 9.97
C ARG A 764 29.45 20.68 10.27
N VAL A 765 30.36 20.43 9.32
CA VAL A 765 31.46 19.47 9.49
C VAL A 765 32.36 19.86 10.67
N LYS A 766 32.77 21.13 10.75
CA LYS A 766 33.60 21.62 11.86
C LYS A 766 32.89 21.48 13.21
N ALA A 767 31.59 21.75 13.27
CA ALA A 767 30.82 21.60 14.50
C ALA A 767 30.76 20.13 14.98
N GLN A 768 30.51 19.19 14.05
CA GLN A 768 30.43 17.75 14.38
C GLN A 768 31.79 17.19 14.81
N LEU A 769 32.86 17.50 14.09
CA LEU A 769 34.21 17.04 14.45
C LEU A 769 34.66 17.58 15.82
N ASN A 770 34.42 18.86 16.10
CA ASN A 770 34.73 19.45 17.40
C ASN A 770 33.94 18.79 18.54
N LEU A 771 32.68 18.44 18.31
CA LEU A 771 31.84 17.77 19.30
C LEU A 771 32.35 16.35 19.58
N HIS A 772 32.62 15.59 18.52
CA HIS A 772 33.14 14.22 18.61
C HIS A 772 34.48 14.17 19.37
N GLN A 773 35.41 15.06 19.05
CA GLN A 773 36.71 15.15 19.73
C GLN A 773 36.59 15.48 21.23
N ARG A 774 35.65 16.35 21.62
CA ARG A 774 35.42 16.68 23.03
C ARG A 774 34.93 15.47 23.83
N LEU A 775 34.06 14.66 23.23
CA LEU A 775 33.53 13.45 23.87
C LEU A 775 34.65 12.41 24.04
N GLN A 776 35.45 12.16 23.01
CA GLN A 776 36.61 11.27 23.11
C GLN A 776 37.61 11.69 24.20
N MET A 777 37.89 12.99 24.31
CA MET A 777 38.79 13.52 25.34
C MET A 777 38.22 13.31 26.75
N GLN A 778 36.91 13.49 26.93
CA GLN A 778 36.24 13.30 28.21
C GLN A 778 36.28 11.83 28.65
N ASP A 779 36.05 10.89 27.73
CA ASP A 779 36.16 9.46 28.01
C ASP A 779 37.58 9.07 28.43
N LEU A 780 38.59 9.59 27.74
CA LEU A 780 39.99 9.34 28.08
C LEU A 780 40.35 9.87 29.48
N LEU A 781 39.89 11.07 29.83
CA LEU A 781 40.11 11.63 31.17
C LEU A 781 39.45 10.77 32.26
N THR A 782 38.25 10.26 32.00
CA THR A 782 37.52 9.40 32.93
C THR A 782 38.24 8.06 33.14
N GLU A 783 38.78 7.47 32.07
CA GLU A 783 39.60 6.25 32.15
C GLU A 783 40.88 6.48 32.98
N LEU A 784 41.57 7.60 32.76
CA LEU A 784 42.77 7.97 33.53
C LEU A 784 42.45 8.19 35.02
N GLU A 785 41.31 8.79 35.34
CA GLU A 785 40.86 8.94 36.72
C GLU A 785 40.59 7.58 37.38
N HIS A 786 39.95 6.65 36.67
CA HIS A 786 39.73 5.29 37.16
C HIS A 786 41.04 4.54 37.40
N GLN A 787 42.00 4.64 36.48
CA GLN A 787 43.34 4.06 36.67
C GLN A 787 44.05 4.65 37.89
N ARG A 788 43.96 5.97 38.07
CA ARG A 788 44.54 6.65 39.23
C ARG A 788 43.94 6.16 40.54
N ILE A 789 42.61 6.03 40.62
CA ILE A 789 41.92 5.53 41.82
C ILE A 789 42.33 4.08 42.13
N SER A 790 42.40 3.23 41.11
CA SER A 790 42.83 1.83 41.24
C SER A 790 44.25 1.72 41.81
N LEU A 791 45.19 2.52 41.29
CA LEU A 791 46.57 2.56 41.80
C LEU A 791 46.65 2.99 43.26
N ILE A 792 45.85 3.99 43.67
CA ILE A 792 45.78 4.43 45.07
C ILE A 792 45.24 3.32 45.97
N GLN A 793 44.24 2.57 45.51
CA GLN A 793 43.66 1.46 46.27
C GLN A 793 44.64 0.29 46.44
N GLU A 794 45.37 -0.10 45.38
CA GLU A 794 46.40 -1.14 45.48
C GLU A 794 47.55 -0.72 46.40
N HIS A 795 48.00 0.55 46.33
CA HIS A 795 49.05 1.06 47.22
C HIS A 795 48.60 1.00 48.70
N GLY A 796 47.40 1.47 49.00
CA GLY A 796 46.85 1.41 50.37
C GLY A 796 46.57 -0.02 50.86
N ARG A 797 46.31 -0.97 49.97
CA ARG A 797 46.19 -2.40 50.33
C ARG A 797 47.55 -2.99 50.70
N MET A 798 48.60 -2.64 49.96
CA MET A 798 49.96 -3.12 50.19
C MET A 798 50.54 -2.61 51.51
N GLU A 799 50.32 -1.33 51.85
CA GLU A 799 50.69 -0.78 53.18
C GLU A 799 50.00 -1.53 54.32
N LYS A 800 48.69 -1.80 54.20
CA LYS A 800 47.94 -2.56 55.22
C LYS A 800 48.45 -3.99 55.38
N LEU A 801 48.78 -4.67 54.28
CA LEU A 801 49.35 -6.03 54.33
C LEU A 801 50.73 -6.03 54.99
N PHE A 802 51.57 -5.05 54.68
CA PHE A 802 52.89 -4.88 55.28
C PHE A 802 52.81 -4.69 56.81
N ASP A 803 51.82 -3.92 57.28
CA ASP A 803 51.57 -3.68 58.70
C ASP A 803 50.90 -4.85 59.45
N THR A 804 50.15 -5.72 58.76
CA THR A 804 49.52 -6.89 59.40
C THR A 804 50.48 -8.02 59.77
N VAL A 805 51.72 -7.99 59.29
CA VAL A 805 52.72 -9.02 59.61
C VAL A 805 53.34 -8.72 60.99
N ASP A 806 53.14 -9.60 61.97
CA ASP A 806 53.69 -9.45 63.33
C ASP A 806 55.24 -9.56 63.39
N THR A 807 55.87 -10.11 62.34
CA THR A 807 57.33 -10.11 62.20
C THR A 807 57.83 -8.68 62.01
N ALA A 808 58.90 -8.32 62.71
CA ALA A 808 59.53 -7.02 62.55
C ALA A 808 60.25 -6.93 61.19
N LEU A 809 59.75 -6.08 60.29
CA LEU A 809 60.22 -5.87 58.92
C LEU A 809 60.73 -4.44 58.72
N VAL A 810 61.89 -4.31 58.06
CA VAL A 810 62.45 -3.04 57.62
C VAL A 810 62.92 -3.17 56.18
N VAL A 811 62.58 -2.19 55.35
CA VAL A 811 63.08 -2.07 53.98
C VAL A 811 64.10 -0.93 53.93
N THR A 812 65.28 -1.19 53.37
CA THR A 812 66.32 -0.19 53.16
C THR A 812 66.69 -0.05 51.69
N ASP A 813 67.25 1.11 51.33
CA ASP A 813 67.84 1.33 50.01
C ASP A 813 69.23 0.66 49.86
N GLU A 814 69.87 0.86 48.71
CA GLU A 814 71.23 0.37 48.43
C GLU A 814 72.30 0.90 49.40
N GLN A 815 71.99 1.93 50.17
CA GLN A 815 72.88 2.65 51.09
C GLN A 815 72.47 2.43 52.56
N ASP A 816 71.65 1.40 52.83
CA ASP A 816 71.15 1.02 54.17
C ASP A 816 70.34 2.09 54.90
N ARG A 817 69.72 3.01 54.14
CA ARG A 817 68.76 3.97 54.70
C ARG A 817 67.37 3.37 54.72
N ILE A 818 66.67 3.57 55.82
CA ILE A 818 65.32 3.02 56.04
C ILE A 818 64.31 3.71 55.10
N ILE A 819 63.68 2.94 54.21
CA ILE A 819 62.62 3.38 53.29
C ILE A 819 61.24 3.13 53.90
N LEU A 820 61.07 1.98 54.57
CA LEU A 820 59.78 1.54 55.07
C LEU A 820 59.96 0.62 56.29
N ILE A 821 59.11 0.76 57.29
CA ILE A 821 59.06 -0.12 58.46
C ILE A 821 57.62 -0.50 58.77
N ASN A 822 57.39 -1.71 59.28
CA ASN A 822 56.05 -2.14 59.64
C ASN A 822 55.77 -1.92 61.13
N GLN A 823 54.50 -1.96 61.53
CA GLN A 823 54.11 -1.92 62.94
C GLN A 823 54.77 -3.03 63.80
N GLY A 824 55.05 -4.20 63.22
CA GLY A 824 55.80 -5.27 63.89
C GLY A 824 57.20 -4.80 64.33
N PHE A 825 57.88 -4.01 63.51
CA PHE A 825 59.18 -3.42 63.84
C PHE A 825 59.05 -2.29 64.87
N GLU A 826 58.06 -1.41 64.75
CA GLU A 826 57.83 -0.33 65.74
C GLU A 826 57.53 -0.88 67.14
N LYS A 827 56.59 -1.83 67.24
CA LYS A 827 56.23 -2.48 68.52
C LYS A 827 57.42 -3.16 69.17
N ARG A 828 58.30 -3.75 68.36
CA ARG A 828 59.41 -4.57 68.84
C ARG A 828 60.67 -3.77 69.13
N SER A 829 60.93 -2.72 68.35
CA SER A 829 62.05 -1.81 68.58
C SER A 829 61.75 -0.74 69.64
N GLY A 830 60.46 -0.45 69.88
CA GLY A 830 60.02 0.65 70.75
C GLY A 830 60.17 2.04 70.11
N LEU A 831 60.54 2.09 68.82
CA LEU A 831 60.83 3.32 68.08
C LEU A 831 59.67 3.66 67.12
N VAL A 832 59.36 4.94 66.98
CA VAL A 832 58.26 5.42 66.13
C VAL A 832 58.77 5.63 64.71
N GLY A 833 58.06 5.10 63.71
CA GLY A 833 58.52 5.04 62.33
C GLY A 833 58.72 6.37 61.63
N SER A 834 58.00 7.41 62.03
CA SER A 834 58.21 8.76 61.51
C SER A 834 59.59 9.33 61.84
N GLU A 835 60.26 8.85 62.89
CA GLU A 835 61.59 9.32 63.29
C GLU A 835 62.72 8.53 62.61
N LEU A 836 62.41 7.35 62.06
CA LEU A 836 63.40 6.40 61.54
C LEU A 836 63.58 6.46 60.01
N LEU A 837 62.59 6.96 59.28
CA LEU A 837 62.64 7.07 57.82
C LEU A 837 63.84 7.92 57.37
N GLN A 838 64.57 7.42 56.37
CA GLN A 838 65.82 7.97 55.81
C GLN A 838 67.06 7.96 56.72
N GLN A 839 66.97 7.42 57.94
CA GLN A 839 68.13 7.20 58.78
C GLN A 839 68.86 5.90 58.41
N HIS A 840 70.16 5.82 58.72
CA HIS A 840 70.97 4.64 58.42
C HIS A 840 70.73 3.54 59.46
N LEU A 841 70.50 2.31 59.01
CA LEU A 841 70.12 1.18 59.87
C LEU A 841 71.16 0.91 60.99
N ASP A 842 72.45 1.07 60.69
CA ASP A 842 73.56 0.89 61.65
C ASP A 842 73.55 1.87 62.83
N GLY A 843 72.84 3.00 62.77
CA GLY A 843 72.76 3.97 63.85
C GLY A 843 72.03 3.45 65.11
N PHE A 844 71.28 2.36 64.97
CA PHE A 844 70.37 1.85 65.98
C PHE A 844 70.78 0.49 66.57
N PHE A 845 71.63 -0.27 65.87
CA PHE A 845 72.13 -1.57 66.32
C PHE A 845 73.66 -1.56 66.30
N GLN A 846 74.31 -1.47 67.47
CA GLN A 846 75.77 -1.32 67.52
C GLN A 846 76.50 -2.58 67.04
N ASN A 847 77.35 -2.40 66.02
CA ASN A 847 78.44 -3.31 65.57
C ASN A 847 78.08 -4.73 65.06
N ALA A 848 76.84 -4.99 64.64
CA ALA A 848 76.44 -6.33 64.14
C ALA A 848 76.11 -6.39 62.63
N ILE A 849 75.65 -5.28 62.04
CA ILE A 849 75.03 -5.24 60.69
C ILE A 849 76.04 -4.96 59.56
N SER A 850 77.07 -4.16 59.81
CA SER A 850 77.99 -3.64 58.79
C SER A 850 78.98 -4.66 58.20
N ASN A 851 79.07 -5.88 58.74
CA ASN A 851 79.99 -6.93 58.26
C ASN A 851 79.30 -8.23 57.79
N LEU A 852 77.97 -8.21 57.58
CA LEU A 852 77.23 -9.38 57.10
C LEU A 852 77.30 -9.50 55.56
N PRO A 853 77.70 -10.65 54.98
CA PRO A 853 77.57 -10.88 53.54
C PRO A 853 76.09 -10.85 53.15
N ARG A 854 75.72 -10.17 52.05
CA ARG A 854 74.31 -10.05 51.63
C ARG A 854 74.06 -10.85 50.34
N PRO A 855 73.00 -11.67 50.25
CA PRO A 855 72.02 -12.01 51.30
C PRO A 855 72.60 -13.02 52.32
N SER A 856 72.22 -12.89 53.59
CA SER A 856 72.56 -13.87 54.62
C SER A 856 71.49 -13.98 55.71
N VAL A 857 71.58 -15.07 56.46
CA VAL A 857 70.82 -15.35 57.67
C VAL A 857 71.83 -15.55 58.78
N SER A 858 71.79 -14.70 59.81
CA SER A 858 72.73 -14.75 60.93
C SER A 858 72.01 -14.68 62.25
N GLN A 859 72.43 -15.52 63.20
CA GLN A 859 71.99 -15.43 64.59
C GLN A 859 72.94 -14.49 65.33
N GLN A 860 72.41 -13.38 65.83
CA GLN A 860 73.20 -12.38 66.55
C GLN A 860 72.39 -11.85 67.74
N ILE A 861 73.11 -11.42 68.78
CA ILE A 861 72.51 -10.69 69.89
C ILE A 861 72.66 -9.20 69.54
N LEU A 862 71.56 -8.55 69.19
CA LEU A 862 71.55 -7.12 68.91
C LEU A 862 71.48 -6.36 70.23
N THR A 863 72.28 -5.31 70.38
CA THR A 863 72.17 -4.39 71.52
C THR A 863 71.53 -3.09 71.05
N SER A 864 70.36 -2.78 71.61
CA SER A 864 69.71 -1.48 71.42
C SER A 864 70.56 -0.39 72.09
N ASN A 865 70.43 0.86 71.62
CA ASN A 865 71.15 2.03 72.18
C ASN A 865 70.90 2.23 73.70
N ASP A 866 69.86 1.62 74.28
CA ASP A 866 69.55 1.62 75.71
C ASP A 866 70.17 0.45 76.52
N LYS A 867 71.10 -0.32 75.92
CA LYS A 867 71.84 -1.46 76.54
C LYS A 867 71.02 -2.72 76.88
N GLU A 868 69.89 -2.96 76.23
CA GLU A 868 69.24 -4.28 76.26
C GLU A 868 69.83 -5.22 75.19
N GLU A 869 70.13 -6.46 75.58
CA GLU A 869 70.65 -7.53 74.70
C GLU A 869 69.50 -8.38 74.14
N TRP A 870 69.36 -8.44 72.81
CA TRP A 870 68.27 -9.10 72.10
C TRP A 870 68.78 -10.25 71.22
N PRO A 871 68.63 -11.52 71.63
CA PRO A 871 68.95 -12.66 70.78
C PRO A 871 67.91 -12.79 69.65
N CYS A 872 68.31 -12.50 68.42
CA CYS A 872 67.43 -12.58 67.26
C CYS A 872 68.10 -13.27 66.07
N GLN A 873 67.28 -13.81 65.18
CA GLN A 873 67.72 -14.24 63.87
C GLN A 873 67.41 -13.12 62.88
N LEU A 874 68.48 -12.51 62.37
CA LEU A 874 68.41 -11.49 61.33
C LEU A 874 68.53 -12.19 59.97
N SER A 875 67.55 -11.94 59.09
CA SER A 875 67.63 -12.35 57.68
C SER A 875 67.48 -11.15 56.77
N VAL A 876 68.33 -11.11 55.74
CA VAL A 876 68.38 -10.04 54.74
C VAL A 876 68.15 -10.63 53.35
N HIS A 877 67.13 -10.15 52.66
CA HIS A 877 66.78 -10.55 51.31
C HIS A 877 66.78 -9.35 50.38
N SER A 878 67.25 -9.53 49.14
CA SER A 878 67.18 -8.49 48.11
C SER A 878 65.79 -8.46 47.48
N LEU A 879 65.26 -7.26 47.28
CA LEU A 879 64.04 -6.99 46.52
C LEU A 879 64.43 -6.10 45.32
N ASP A 880 64.34 -6.62 44.10
CA ASP A 880 64.63 -5.84 42.89
C ASP A 880 63.30 -5.29 42.33
N PHE A 881 63.08 -3.98 42.45
CA PHE A 881 61.86 -3.31 41.96
C PHE A 881 62.23 -2.11 41.08
N ALA A 882 61.69 -2.07 39.85
CA ALA A 882 61.89 -0.98 38.88
C ALA A 882 63.36 -0.55 38.65
N GLY A 883 64.31 -1.49 38.70
CA GLY A 883 65.74 -1.23 38.45
C GLY A 883 66.51 -0.62 39.62
N LYS A 884 65.91 -0.53 40.81
CA LYS A 884 66.59 -0.21 42.09
C LYS A 884 66.60 -1.43 42.99
N ARG A 885 67.72 -1.69 43.65
CA ARG A 885 67.88 -2.84 44.56
C ARG A 885 67.63 -2.41 46.00
N GLU A 886 66.56 -2.92 46.59
CA GLU A 886 66.19 -2.67 47.99
C GLU A 886 66.50 -3.91 48.83
N TRP A 887 66.70 -3.72 50.13
CA TRP A 887 67.01 -4.81 51.07
C TRP A 887 65.92 -4.91 52.12
N VAL A 888 65.32 -6.09 52.25
CA VAL A 888 64.32 -6.39 53.26
C VAL A 888 65.01 -7.12 54.42
N TRP A 889 64.95 -6.51 55.59
CA TRP A 889 65.47 -7.01 56.85
C TRP A 889 64.31 -7.55 57.68
N THR A 890 64.45 -8.77 58.17
CA THR A 890 63.46 -9.40 59.04
C THR A 890 64.10 -9.78 60.37
N LEU A 891 63.51 -9.39 61.49
CA LEU A 891 63.94 -9.79 62.83
C LEU A 891 62.95 -10.81 63.41
N SER A 892 63.40 -12.05 63.66
CA SER A 892 62.61 -13.11 64.28
C SER A 892 63.24 -13.61 65.60
N GLU A 893 62.41 -14.08 66.54
CA GLU A 893 62.85 -14.61 67.85
C GLU A 893 63.33 -16.07 67.74
N PHE A 894 64.37 -16.43 68.49
CA PHE A 894 64.77 -17.83 68.61
C PHE A 894 63.92 -18.54 69.69
N SER A 895 62.84 -19.17 69.25
CA SER A 895 61.94 -19.98 70.09
C SER A 895 61.98 -21.45 69.64
N ALA A 896 62.33 -22.33 70.58
CA ALA A 896 62.28 -23.77 70.40
C ALA A 896 60.84 -24.30 70.60
N ALA A 897 60.35 -24.98 69.56
CA ALA A 897 59.25 -25.95 69.54
C ALA A 897 57.78 -25.46 69.44
N LYS A 898 57.08 -26.18 68.54
CA LYS A 898 55.67 -26.64 68.49
C LYS A 898 54.63 -25.91 67.62
N ASN A 899 54.22 -26.69 66.61
CA ASN A 899 52.86 -27.07 66.21
C ASN A 899 51.90 -26.01 65.67
N ILE A 900 51.78 -26.08 64.35
CA ILE A 900 50.59 -25.94 63.52
C ILE A 900 49.38 -26.67 64.17
N ALA A 901 48.29 -25.94 64.42
CA ALA A 901 46.91 -26.37 64.19
C ALA A 901 45.93 -25.25 64.60
N ASP A 902 44.92 -25.04 63.76
CA ASP A 902 43.64 -24.36 64.01
C ASP A 902 43.65 -22.86 64.37
N GLN A 903 43.25 -22.04 63.40
CA GLN A 903 42.08 -21.16 63.54
C GLN A 903 41.70 -20.54 62.18
N SER A 904 40.69 -21.14 61.56
CA SER A 904 39.86 -20.52 60.53
C SER A 904 38.92 -19.52 61.20
N LEU A 905 38.93 -18.27 60.74
CA LEU A 905 38.05 -17.20 61.21
C LEU A 905 37.18 -16.70 60.04
N ASP A 906 35.89 -16.98 60.19
CA ASP A 906 34.71 -16.19 59.83
C ASP A 906 34.74 -15.27 58.61
N LEU A 907 34.00 -15.68 57.57
CA LEU A 907 33.16 -14.78 56.79
C LEU A 907 31.80 -15.45 56.50
N LYS A 908 30.93 -15.46 57.52
CA LYS A 908 29.47 -15.51 57.33
C LYS A 908 28.95 -14.10 57.59
N ASN A 909 28.48 -13.43 56.55
CA ASN A 909 27.26 -12.61 56.51
C ASN A 909 27.27 -11.77 55.23
N GLU A 910 26.37 -12.10 54.29
CA GLU A 910 25.43 -11.14 53.70
C GLU A 910 24.38 -11.87 52.83
N PRO A 911 23.21 -11.24 52.58
CA PRO A 911 21.91 -11.88 52.76
C PRO A 911 21.33 -12.56 51.52
N GLN A 912 20.45 -13.53 51.79
CA GLN A 912 19.55 -14.17 50.83
C GLN A 912 18.77 -13.14 50.00
N ARG A 913 19.06 -13.07 48.69
CA ARG A 913 18.13 -12.57 47.67
C ARG A 913 17.48 -13.76 46.97
N LEU A 914 16.23 -14.02 47.33
CA LEU A 914 15.36 -14.93 46.59
C LEU A 914 14.30 -14.11 45.82
N LEU A 915 14.18 -14.46 44.54
CA LEU A 915 12.99 -14.42 43.69
C LEU A 915 12.59 -13.09 43.05
N ASP A 916 13.15 -12.85 41.86
CA ASP A 916 12.32 -12.45 40.71
C ASP A 916 12.81 -13.16 39.44
N LYS A 917 12.07 -14.17 38.96
CA LYS A 917 12.48 -15.09 37.88
C LYS A 917 12.35 -14.49 36.47
N SER A 918 12.10 -13.18 36.34
CA SER A 918 11.81 -12.55 35.05
C SER A 918 12.50 -11.20 34.81
N ASN A 919 13.54 -10.86 35.58
CA ASN A 919 14.29 -9.64 35.35
C ASN A 919 15.54 -9.90 34.45
N PRO A 920 15.57 -9.42 33.19
CA PRO A 920 16.72 -9.61 32.30
C PRO A 920 18.00 -8.94 32.80
N ASP A 921 17.93 -8.02 33.76
CA ASP A 921 19.12 -7.43 34.40
C ASP A 921 19.84 -8.41 35.33
N ILE A 922 19.11 -9.34 35.94
CA ILE A 922 19.68 -10.34 36.85
C ILE A 922 20.50 -11.36 36.05
N ILE A 923 19.99 -11.84 34.91
CA ILE A 923 20.71 -12.77 34.04
C ILE A 923 21.97 -12.10 33.46
N ARG A 924 21.89 -10.81 33.10
CA ARG A 924 23.05 -10.04 32.62
C ARG A 924 24.14 -9.90 33.70
N ASN A 925 23.75 -9.59 34.93
CA ASN A 925 24.68 -9.53 36.05
C ASN A 925 25.30 -10.90 36.37
N ASP A 926 24.51 -11.97 36.34
CA ASP A 926 25.01 -13.32 36.60
C ASP A 926 25.95 -13.82 35.48
N LEU A 927 25.67 -13.47 34.20
CA LEU A 927 26.56 -13.76 33.07
C LEU A 927 27.86 -12.96 33.11
N SER A 928 27.78 -11.66 33.42
CA SER A 928 28.96 -10.81 33.61
C SER A 928 29.82 -11.33 34.76
N ARG A 929 29.19 -11.67 35.89
CA ARG A 929 29.87 -12.25 37.06
C ARG A 929 30.50 -13.61 36.76
N LEU A 930 29.82 -14.46 35.98
CA LEU A 930 30.36 -15.75 35.56
C LEU A 930 31.61 -15.56 34.68
N LEU A 931 31.58 -14.61 33.73
CA LEU A 931 32.73 -14.30 32.89
C LEU A 931 33.89 -13.71 33.70
N GLU A 932 33.60 -12.87 34.70
CA GLU A 932 34.58 -12.30 35.62
C GLU A 932 35.31 -13.38 36.43
N LEU A 933 34.55 -14.30 37.06
CA LEU A 933 35.11 -15.42 37.80
C LEU A 933 35.93 -16.35 36.90
N THR A 934 35.44 -16.58 35.68
CA THR A 934 36.11 -17.38 34.65
C THR A 934 37.43 -16.75 34.22
N ALA A 935 37.46 -15.44 33.94
CA ALA A 935 38.67 -14.70 33.60
C ALA A 935 39.68 -14.64 34.77
N ASN A 936 39.19 -14.54 36.00
CA ASN A 936 40.04 -14.59 37.20
C ASN A 936 40.65 -15.97 37.42
N TYR A 937 39.88 -17.05 37.20
CA TYR A 937 40.37 -18.41 37.25
C TYR A 937 41.51 -18.63 36.24
N TYR A 938 41.32 -18.18 35.00
CA TYR A 938 42.35 -18.27 33.97
C TYR A 938 43.62 -17.50 34.36
N ARG A 939 43.48 -16.23 34.78
CA ARG A 939 44.61 -15.40 35.24
C ARG A 939 45.39 -16.06 36.37
N LEU A 940 44.71 -16.68 37.33
CA LEU A 940 45.35 -17.37 38.46
C LEU A 940 45.99 -18.70 38.07
N ALA A 941 45.45 -19.41 37.07
CA ALA A 941 45.96 -20.70 36.62
C ALA A 941 47.14 -20.58 35.63
N THR A 942 47.11 -19.57 34.75
CA THR A 942 48.09 -19.45 33.65
C THR A 942 48.95 -18.20 33.72
N GLY A 943 48.58 -17.19 34.52
CA GLY A 943 49.21 -15.87 34.52
C GLY A 943 48.93 -15.03 33.26
N GLY A 944 48.09 -15.53 32.34
CA GLY A 944 47.85 -14.93 31.03
C GLY A 944 46.83 -13.78 31.03
N THR A 945 46.86 -12.96 29.98
CA THR A 945 45.97 -11.79 29.83
C THR A 945 44.58 -12.14 29.28
N LEU A 946 43.64 -11.20 29.33
CA LEU A 946 42.30 -11.37 28.73
C LEU A 946 42.36 -11.56 27.20
N ALA A 947 43.34 -10.93 26.54
CA ALA A 947 43.56 -11.09 25.11
C ALA A 947 44.04 -12.51 24.78
N GLU A 948 44.97 -13.05 25.58
CA GLU A 948 45.44 -14.44 25.45
C GLU A 948 44.32 -15.45 25.74
N LEU A 949 43.44 -15.16 26.71
CA LEU A 949 42.25 -15.97 26.96
C LEU A 949 41.31 -15.99 25.75
N GLY A 950 41.05 -14.82 25.16
CA GLY A 950 40.22 -14.72 23.96
C GLY A 950 40.81 -15.49 22.78
N GLU A 951 42.13 -15.38 22.58
CA GLU A 951 42.87 -16.07 21.53
C GLU A 951 42.87 -17.60 21.72
N GLN A 952 43.23 -18.08 22.92
CA GLN A 952 43.34 -19.51 23.20
C GLN A 952 41.98 -20.23 23.26
N SER A 953 40.93 -19.54 23.74
CA SER A 953 39.58 -20.11 23.77
C SER A 953 38.92 -20.14 22.38
N GLY A 954 39.34 -19.27 21.45
CA GLY A 954 38.81 -19.20 20.09
C GLY A 954 37.34 -18.75 19.98
N TYR A 955 36.75 -18.25 21.08
CA TYR A 955 35.35 -17.81 21.12
C TYR A 955 35.19 -16.29 21.08
N TRP A 956 36.29 -15.54 21.11
CA TRP A 956 36.30 -14.08 21.11
C TRP A 956 37.22 -13.56 20.01
N HIS A 957 36.76 -12.53 19.28
CA HIS A 957 37.57 -11.90 18.25
C HIS A 957 38.62 -10.99 18.88
N ILE A 958 39.88 -11.15 18.46
CA ILE A 958 41.00 -10.32 18.92
C ILE A 958 41.25 -9.21 17.88
N THR A 959 41.32 -7.98 18.36
CA THR A 959 41.60 -6.79 17.55
C THR A 959 42.92 -6.18 17.99
N MET A 960 43.68 -5.61 17.07
CA MET A 960 44.93 -4.94 17.37
C MET A 960 44.65 -3.45 17.63
N ASN A 961 44.91 -2.96 18.84
CA ASN A 961 44.97 -1.52 19.10
C ASN A 961 46.45 -1.11 19.13
N GLY A 962 46.94 -0.55 18.01
CA GLY A 962 48.37 -0.35 17.80
C GLY A 962 49.14 -1.68 17.82
N SER A 963 50.08 -1.83 18.75
CA SER A 963 50.89 -3.05 18.92
C SER A 963 50.39 -3.99 20.03
N THR A 964 49.25 -3.69 20.66
CA THR A 964 48.69 -4.50 21.77
C THR A 964 47.42 -5.22 21.35
N PRO A 965 47.36 -6.57 21.46
CA PRO A 965 46.16 -7.34 21.18
C PRO A 965 45.11 -7.10 22.26
N ARG A 966 43.86 -6.86 21.85
CA ARG A 966 42.75 -6.55 22.76
C ARG A 966 41.49 -7.34 22.38
N ALA A 967 40.74 -7.78 23.39
CA ALA A 967 39.51 -8.55 23.22
C ALA A 967 38.29 -7.68 23.57
N TYR A 968 37.97 -6.67 22.74
CA TYR A 968 36.94 -5.66 23.06
C TYR A 968 35.58 -6.24 23.44
N MET A 969 35.13 -7.30 22.75
CA MET A 969 33.84 -7.92 23.06
C MET A 969 33.88 -8.68 24.40
N LEU A 970 35.01 -9.28 24.76
CA LEU A 970 35.18 -9.93 26.06
C LEU A 970 35.19 -8.87 27.18
N GLU A 971 35.94 -7.78 26.99
CA GLU A 971 35.98 -6.64 27.92
C GLU A 971 34.60 -5.97 28.09
N ARG A 972 33.86 -5.81 26.99
CA ARG A 972 32.50 -5.26 27.01
C ARG A 972 31.52 -6.10 27.82
N TYR A 973 31.68 -7.43 27.81
CA TYR A 973 30.84 -8.36 28.57
C TYR A 973 31.27 -8.47 30.04
N LEU A 974 32.45 -7.95 30.41
CA LEU A 974 32.89 -7.83 31.81
C LEU A 974 32.32 -6.59 32.51
N ASP A 975 31.89 -5.55 31.78
CA ASP A 975 31.27 -4.34 32.35
C ASP A 975 29.72 -4.40 32.31
N PRO A 976 29.03 -4.44 33.47
CA PRO A 976 27.57 -4.45 33.53
C PRO A 976 26.91 -3.25 32.85
N LYS A 977 27.56 -2.09 32.78
CA LYS A 977 27.02 -0.87 32.14
C LYS A 977 27.08 -0.93 30.62
N ARG A 978 28.08 -1.61 30.05
CA ARG A 978 28.31 -1.76 28.60
C ARG A 978 27.73 -3.07 28.04
N PHE A 979 27.12 -3.88 28.90
CA PHE A 979 26.55 -5.19 28.58
C PHE A 979 25.35 -5.06 27.61
N PRO A 980 25.33 -5.78 26.47
CA PRO A 980 24.26 -5.66 25.47
C PRO A 980 22.85 -5.98 26.01
N LYS A 981 21.83 -5.28 25.52
CA LYS A 981 20.41 -5.52 25.89
C LYS A 981 19.90 -6.91 25.49
N LYS A 982 20.48 -7.52 24.43
CA LYS A 982 20.24 -8.91 23.99
C LYS A 982 21.58 -9.65 23.90
N PRO A 983 22.09 -10.22 25.00
CA PRO A 983 23.42 -10.81 25.03
C PRO A 983 23.48 -12.18 24.35
N ASN A 984 24.56 -12.46 23.64
CA ASN A 984 24.87 -13.82 23.22
C ASN A 984 25.59 -14.54 24.37
N TRP A 985 24.87 -15.40 25.08
CA TRP A 985 25.37 -16.10 26.27
C TRP A 985 26.25 -17.32 25.93
N ALA A 986 26.19 -17.83 24.68
CA ALA A 986 26.90 -19.04 24.28
C ALA A 986 28.44 -18.93 24.35
N PRO A 987 29.08 -17.82 23.92
CA PRO A 987 30.52 -17.62 24.07
C PRO A 987 30.98 -17.66 25.54
N ILE A 988 30.21 -17.07 26.46
CA ILE A 988 30.54 -17.01 27.90
C ILE A 988 30.57 -18.42 28.50
N ILE A 989 29.53 -19.22 28.24
CA ILE A 989 29.45 -20.60 28.73
C ILE A 989 30.55 -21.47 28.11
N LYS A 990 30.82 -21.30 26.80
CA LYS A 990 31.88 -22.04 26.11
C LYS A 990 33.27 -21.70 26.64
N THR A 991 33.57 -20.42 26.89
CA THR A 991 34.83 -19.99 27.52
C THR A 991 34.98 -20.55 28.94
N CYS A 992 33.89 -20.57 29.72
CA CYS A 992 33.88 -21.19 31.04
C CYS A 992 34.18 -22.71 30.98
N ASN A 993 33.54 -23.44 30.06
CA ASN A 993 33.80 -24.88 29.86
C ASN A 993 35.24 -25.13 29.46
N TRP A 994 35.74 -24.35 28.49
CA TRP A 994 37.10 -24.47 28.00
C TRP A 994 38.12 -24.27 29.12
N ILE A 995 37.94 -23.28 30.00
CA ILE A 995 38.83 -23.07 31.16
C ILE A 995 38.74 -24.23 32.16
N LEU A 996 37.54 -24.71 32.47
CA LEU A 996 37.35 -25.83 33.40
C LEU A 996 37.96 -27.15 32.90
N GLU A 997 38.10 -27.31 31.58
CA GLU A 997 38.69 -28.48 30.95
C GLU A 997 40.21 -28.36 30.75
N ASN A 998 40.74 -27.15 30.49
CA ASN A 998 42.12 -26.95 30.04
C ASN A 998 43.06 -26.30 31.07
N CYS A 999 42.57 -25.86 32.23
CA CYS A 999 43.40 -25.22 33.27
C CYS A 999 43.52 -26.07 34.56
N GLU A 1000 44.70 -26.09 35.20
CA GLU A 1000 44.96 -26.86 36.43
C GLU A 1000 44.08 -26.42 37.61
N GLU A 1001 43.84 -27.34 38.56
CA GLU A 1001 42.80 -27.19 39.58
C GLU A 1001 43.22 -26.28 40.75
N GLN A 1002 42.57 -25.12 40.90
CA GLN A 1002 42.66 -24.27 42.10
C GLN A 1002 41.34 -24.33 42.90
N GLN A 1003 41.39 -24.89 44.12
CA GLN A 1003 40.22 -25.45 44.81
C GLN A 1003 39.26 -24.52 45.59
N PRO A 1004 39.29 -23.16 45.50
CA PRO A 1004 38.10 -22.39 45.92
C PRO A 1004 37.23 -21.89 44.74
N LEU A 1005 37.82 -21.43 43.63
CA LEU A 1005 37.08 -20.76 42.55
C LEU A 1005 36.30 -21.72 41.63
N LYS A 1006 36.81 -22.95 41.44
CA LYS A 1006 36.16 -23.95 40.57
C LYS A 1006 34.74 -24.29 41.03
N GLY A 1007 34.53 -24.40 42.35
CA GLY A 1007 33.22 -24.68 42.94
C GLY A 1007 32.21 -23.55 42.71
N GLU A 1008 32.65 -22.30 42.86
CA GLU A 1008 31.81 -21.11 42.65
C GLU A 1008 31.41 -20.95 41.18
N ILE A 1009 32.36 -21.18 40.25
CA ILE A 1009 32.10 -21.16 38.81
C ILE A 1009 31.10 -22.24 38.42
N LEU A 1010 31.25 -23.48 38.92
CA LEU A 1010 30.33 -24.57 38.63
C LEU A 1010 28.91 -24.30 39.17
N GLN A 1011 28.81 -23.71 40.37
CA GLN A 1011 27.54 -23.37 41.00
C GLN A 1011 26.83 -22.23 40.24
N LEU A 1012 27.55 -21.16 39.89
CA LEU A 1012 27.00 -20.02 39.17
C LEU A 1012 26.64 -20.40 37.72
N LYS A 1013 27.49 -21.15 37.04
CA LYS A 1013 27.23 -21.69 35.70
C LYS A 1013 25.93 -22.51 35.67
N ARG A 1014 25.75 -23.45 36.60
CA ARG A 1014 24.52 -24.26 36.70
C ARG A 1014 23.30 -23.37 36.94
N SER A 1015 23.43 -22.34 37.78
CA SER A 1015 22.34 -21.38 38.06
C SER A 1015 21.97 -20.51 36.84
N VAL A 1016 22.94 -20.18 36.00
CA VAL A 1016 22.75 -19.44 34.75
C VAL A 1016 22.12 -20.34 33.68
N GLU A 1017 22.59 -21.57 33.51
CA GLU A 1017 22.02 -22.55 32.58
C GLU A 1017 20.56 -22.89 32.92
N GLU A 1018 20.24 -23.07 34.21
CA GLU A 1018 18.86 -23.29 34.70
C GLU A 1018 17.91 -22.10 34.52
N ARG A 1019 18.44 -20.89 34.30
CA ARG A 1019 17.64 -19.67 34.08
C ARG A 1019 17.51 -19.30 32.60
N ILE A 1020 18.37 -19.85 31.75
CA ILE A 1020 18.35 -19.64 30.29
C ILE A 1020 17.49 -20.69 29.58
N ILE A 1021 17.35 -21.90 30.15
CA ILE A 1021 16.42 -22.97 29.74
C ILE A 1021 15.03 -22.68 30.31
#